data_AF-A0AAV3IT67-F1
#
_entry.id   AF-A0AAV3IT67-F1
#
_cell.length_a   1.000
_cell.length_b   1.000
_cell.length_c   1.000
_cell.angle_alpha   90.00
_cell.angle_beta   90.00
_cell.angle_gamma   90.00
#
_symmetry.space_group_name_H-M   'P 1'
#
loop_
_entity.id
_entity.type
_entity.pdbx_description
1 polymer ?
#
loop_
_entity_poly.entity_id
_entity_poly.type
_entity_poly.pdbx_seq_one_letter_code
_entity_poly.pdbx_strand_id
1 'polypeptide(L)'
;MKKLSGKIMNKLMLVLALSNFAAQPIAAFASEETTATNEISEVIDTTPSEEQTDAEMPVDEYLAQNDYTFSENGKLKSTNGTDVREDLKEVLSVLEERYGYRTSSLTRGASDVYIDADYNIKSVSWVYSNGEEGSRWFSKHDNDGERLWCIEPGAPLYAGENSGFTLGEDTSTKLQRISLAAYFGYEKQKSVENAFYTEKYTQELATGIGLKSVSDSEGHVSLAGYNKFKTEIEEKIRPFYTKPIFAGQNIKIDVGQTLTLTDTNKSLSAYKLVSKPAEMDVKKNGNVLTITANEATNVSELKFAFDIDSDYVGATVVYKHSTLQNVVRGRVYNPTQFSLNAVVEPDVKTAATDEEDGDKNLSPEEQVTIVDHVDYKNLYTDGREYTVKGKLMDKETGEPLLVDGQEVTAEKTFVPEKPDGTIPLSFTFKASALAGKTVVVFEDLLTDNIQVATHSDLTDEGQTVEFDDPKIGTTATNQTDGSKLVDPEKKVTFVDTVAYSNLQIGKNYKVSGVLMDKASGQPLMVDGETVTAETEFTAEAADGTVEVVFEFDASSVAGDLVVFETLERQHSVDGKYRFVTEHKDLDDEGQTIKVTDPKIGTQATNANDGTQIVEPLKEITINDEVSYENLIEGKVYTVTGTLMDKSTGEPLLVDNKKVTASTTFIAGVGEVSKEEAVDADEVPINLVSGKVNVTFTFAGVKLHNKEVVVFESLTRNETEVAVHADINDEKQTIKFTDPKIGTNATNANDGTKLFDPTEKVTLNDEVSYENLIEGQVYTVTGILMDKKTGRSLSANGKTLTASTTFIAGVGEVSKDKAKDTVTEKKNLVSGKVSVVFTFNGGNLQGREIVVFESLLREDFEIATHADINDGKQTVKFINPLIPSDKSNTYLSKKLPSSSTSVISSDSSLPQTGSSKSGYLTIIGLVLAAFAFAIYYRRKKVS
;
A
#
# COMPACT_ATOMS: atom_id res chain seq x y z
N MET A 1 -33.86 4.21 25.35
CA MET A 1 -34.14 2.76 25.25
C MET A 1 -32.86 2.09 24.77
N LYS A 2 -32.43 0.90 25.22
CA LYS A 2 -32.90 0.03 26.32
C LYS A 2 -31.66 -0.45 27.11
N LYS A 3 -31.82 -0.68 28.42
CA LYS A 3 -30.83 -1.25 29.33
C LYS A 3 -30.79 -2.79 29.23
N LEU A 4 -29.73 -3.36 29.81
CA LEU A 4 -29.61 -4.69 30.45
C LEU A 4 -29.19 -5.92 29.62
N SER A 5 -28.52 -6.83 30.35
CA SER A 5 -27.95 -8.15 29.99
C SER A 5 -26.56 -8.12 29.29
N GLY A 6 -25.53 -8.81 29.79
CA GLY A 6 -25.45 -9.58 31.04
C GLY A 6 -24.00 -9.89 31.47
N LYS A 7 -23.79 -10.08 32.78
CA LYS A 7 -22.53 -10.59 33.38
C LYS A 7 -22.79 -11.99 33.98
N ILE A 8 -21.71 -12.67 34.36
CA ILE A 8 -21.61 -13.93 35.12
C ILE A 8 -21.54 -15.20 34.25
N MET A 9 -20.34 -15.80 34.19
CA MET A 9 -20.09 -17.16 34.73
C MET A 9 -18.58 -17.32 35.05
N ASN A 10 -18.23 -18.39 35.78
CA ASN A 10 -16.88 -18.93 36.03
C ASN A 10 -15.93 -18.21 37.01
N LYS A 11 -16.10 -18.49 38.32
CA LYS A 11 -14.98 -18.75 39.26
C LYS A 11 -15.47 -19.45 40.55
N LEU A 12 -15.11 -20.72 40.72
CA LEU A 12 -15.33 -21.57 41.91
C LEU A 12 -14.46 -22.84 41.72
N MET A 13 -13.74 -23.42 42.67
CA MET A 13 -13.33 -23.00 44.03
C MET A 13 -12.01 -23.72 44.39
N LEU A 14 -11.30 -23.26 45.42
CA LEU A 14 -10.27 -24.06 46.10
C LEU A 14 -10.18 -23.65 47.58
N VAL A 15 -9.76 -24.59 48.44
CA VAL A 15 -9.51 -24.49 49.90
C VAL A 15 -10.72 -24.09 50.78
N LEU A 16 -10.82 -24.48 52.07
CA LEU A 16 -9.79 -24.94 53.03
C LEU A 16 -10.38 -25.87 54.14
N ALA A 17 -9.48 -26.59 54.83
CA ALA A 17 -9.50 -26.93 56.27
C ALA A 17 -10.03 -28.29 56.81
N LEU A 18 -9.18 -28.84 57.70
CA LEU A 18 -9.39 -29.82 58.80
C LEU A 18 -9.94 -29.07 60.05
N SER A 19 -10.44 -29.64 61.18
CA SER A 19 -10.67 -31.01 61.68
C SER A 19 -11.47 -30.98 63.02
N ASN A 20 -11.85 -32.16 63.55
CA ASN A 20 -12.19 -32.53 64.95
C ASN A 20 -13.66 -32.53 65.46
N PHE A 21 -14.17 -33.76 65.66
CA PHE A 21 -14.83 -34.32 66.86
C PHE A 21 -15.85 -33.51 67.69
N ALA A 22 -17.06 -34.06 67.84
CA ALA A 22 -17.55 -34.62 69.12
C ALA A 22 -18.88 -35.41 69.00
N ALA A 23 -19.10 -36.31 69.97
CA ALA A 23 -20.38 -36.88 70.46
C ALA A 23 -21.19 -37.94 69.64
N GLN A 24 -21.65 -38.93 70.40
CA GLN A 24 -22.70 -39.93 70.16
C GLN A 24 -24.11 -39.32 70.41
N PRO A 25 -25.27 -40.00 70.18
CA PRO A 25 -25.47 -41.46 70.00
C PRO A 25 -26.31 -41.89 68.78
N ILE A 26 -26.48 -43.21 68.63
CA ILE A 26 -27.46 -43.84 67.71
C ILE A 26 -28.45 -44.69 68.52
N ALA A 27 -29.74 -44.36 68.37
CA ALA A 27 -30.92 -45.11 68.80
C ALA A 27 -32.12 -44.53 68.03
N ALA A 28 -33.18 -45.25 67.64
CA ALA A 28 -33.43 -46.70 67.55
C ALA A 28 -34.69 -46.89 66.65
N PHE A 29 -35.47 -47.96 66.88
CA PHE A 29 -36.78 -48.29 66.29
C PHE A 29 -36.81 -48.77 64.81
N ALA A 30 -37.67 -49.73 64.43
CA ALA A 30 -38.37 -50.76 65.23
C ALA A 30 -39.00 -51.84 64.32
N SER A 31 -39.21 -53.02 64.91
CA SER A 31 -40.35 -53.93 64.61
C SER A 31 -40.76 -54.60 65.93
N GLU A 32 -42.03 -54.93 66.09
CA GLU A 32 -42.74 -54.83 67.39
C GLU A 32 -42.67 -56.06 68.34
N GLU A 33 -43.04 -55.80 69.59
CA GLU A 33 -43.19 -56.76 70.70
C GLU A 33 -44.54 -57.49 70.70
N THR A 34 -44.65 -58.56 71.50
CA THR A 34 -45.58 -58.72 72.68
C THR A 34 -45.50 -60.20 73.13
N THR A 35 -45.15 -60.59 74.37
CA THR A 35 -45.76 -60.39 75.71
C THR A 35 -47.16 -61.04 75.85
N ALA A 36 -47.61 -61.60 77.00
CA ALA A 36 -47.12 -61.51 78.37
C ALA A 36 -47.51 -62.72 79.30
N THR A 37 -46.72 -62.93 80.37
CA THR A 37 -47.07 -63.28 81.79
C THR A 37 -47.91 -64.51 82.23
N ASN A 38 -47.35 -65.23 83.23
CA ASN A 38 -47.91 -65.76 84.49
C ASN A 38 -49.37 -66.31 84.60
N GLU A 39 -49.56 -67.49 85.22
CA GLU A 39 -49.72 -67.60 86.70
C GLU A 39 -49.73 -69.04 87.31
N ILE A 40 -49.16 -69.12 88.53
CA ILE A 40 -49.13 -70.08 89.67
C ILE A 40 -49.84 -71.46 89.72
N SER A 41 -49.13 -72.41 90.40
CA SER A 41 -49.57 -73.30 91.51
C SER A 41 -49.87 -74.83 91.37
N GLU A 42 -49.11 -75.59 92.18
CA GLU A 42 -49.48 -76.69 93.12
C GLU A 42 -49.64 -78.20 92.74
N VAL A 43 -48.66 -78.99 93.24
CA VAL A 43 -48.79 -80.10 94.25
C VAL A 43 -49.00 -81.59 93.82
N ILE A 44 -48.17 -82.47 94.45
CA ILE A 44 -48.21 -83.97 94.52
C ILE A 44 -47.89 -84.74 93.21
N ASP A 45 -47.10 -85.83 93.15
CA ASP A 45 -45.98 -86.43 93.92
C ASP A 45 -45.32 -87.50 92.96
N THR A 46 -44.36 -88.41 93.20
CA THR A 46 -43.74 -89.08 94.38
C THR A 46 -42.23 -89.35 94.19
N THR A 47 -41.53 -89.63 95.30
CA THR A 47 -40.13 -90.14 95.43
C THR A 47 -40.07 -91.69 95.43
N PRO A 48 -38.91 -92.39 95.64
CA PRO A 48 -37.47 -92.02 95.57
C PRO A 48 -36.57 -93.04 94.80
N SER A 49 -35.27 -92.73 94.60
CA SER A 49 -34.14 -93.50 95.18
C SER A 49 -32.77 -92.84 94.91
N GLU A 50 -31.76 -93.19 95.71
CA GLU A 50 -30.38 -92.66 95.65
C GLU A 50 -29.49 -93.48 94.70
N GLU A 51 -28.45 -92.85 94.14
CA GLU A 51 -27.07 -93.42 94.12
C GLU A 51 -26.03 -92.31 93.83
N GLN A 52 -24.77 -92.53 94.24
CA GLN A 52 -23.67 -91.57 94.08
C GLN A 52 -22.90 -91.77 92.77
N THR A 53 -22.36 -90.69 92.20
CA THR A 53 -21.16 -90.72 91.33
C THR A 53 -20.50 -89.34 91.36
N ASP A 54 -19.23 -89.27 90.93
CA ASP A 54 -18.38 -88.08 91.09
C ASP A 54 -18.85 -86.85 90.29
N ALA A 55 -18.59 -85.66 90.82
CA ALA A 55 -18.85 -84.41 90.13
C ALA A 55 -17.74 -84.12 89.10
N GLU A 56 -18.10 -84.05 87.82
CA GLU A 56 -17.16 -83.66 86.77
C GLU A 56 -16.73 -82.19 86.90
N MET A 57 -15.44 -81.95 86.67
CA MET A 57 -14.83 -80.63 86.68
C MET A 57 -15.36 -79.78 85.51
N PRO A 58 -15.70 -78.50 85.69
CA PRO A 58 -16.08 -77.62 84.58
C PRO A 58 -14.95 -77.51 83.54
N VAL A 59 -15.31 -77.43 82.25
CA VAL A 59 -14.31 -77.37 81.16
C VAL A 59 -13.34 -76.21 81.29
N ASP A 60 -13.80 -75.03 81.73
CA ASP A 60 -12.94 -73.86 81.94
C ASP A 60 -11.96 -74.05 83.09
N GLU A 61 -12.34 -74.80 84.14
CA GLU A 61 -11.43 -75.15 85.23
C GLU A 61 -10.40 -76.19 84.77
N TYR A 62 -10.83 -77.20 84.02
CA TYR A 62 -9.91 -78.18 83.42
C TYR A 62 -8.90 -77.51 82.49
N LEU A 63 -9.33 -76.57 81.65
CA LEU A 63 -8.44 -75.79 80.79
C LEU A 63 -7.49 -74.93 81.62
N ALA A 64 -7.98 -74.19 82.62
CA ALA A 64 -7.15 -73.36 83.47
C ALA A 64 -6.11 -74.17 84.27
N GLN A 65 -6.44 -75.37 84.75
CA GLN A 65 -5.49 -76.29 85.40
C GLN A 65 -4.40 -76.83 84.44
N ASN A 66 -4.63 -76.76 83.13
CA ASN A 66 -3.69 -77.16 82.09
C ASN A 66 -3.14 -75.97 81.30
N ASP A 67 -3.15 -74.74 81.84
CA ASP A 67 -2.69 -73.52 81.16
C ASP A 67 -3.37 -73.24 79.79
N TYR A 68 -4.70 -73.37 79.71
CA TYR A 68 -5.49 -72.98 78.54
C TYR A 68 -6.73 -72.17 78.93
N THR A 69 -7.35 -71.55 77.92
CA THR A 69 -8.69 -70.98 77.99
C THR A 69 -9.36 -71.02 76.61
N PHE A 70 -10.69 -70.87 76.53
CA PHE A 70 -11.35 -70.57 75.26
C PHE A 70 -11.41 -69.05 75.06
N SER A 71 -11.12 -68.60 73.84
CA SER A 71 -11.43 -67.23 73.41
C SER A 71 -12.87 -67.12 72.88
N GLU A 72 -13.41 -65.89 72.82
CA GLU A 72 -14.83 -65.60 72.52
C GLU A 72 -15.36 -66.20 71.21
N ASN A 73 -14.47 -66.59 70.29
CA ASN A 73 -14.77 -67.23 69.01
C ASN A 73 -14.71 -68.78 69.05
N GLY A 74 -14.54 -69.39 70.23
CA GLY A 74 -14.45 -70.85 70.41
C GLY A 74 -13.07 -71.46 70.12
N LYS A 75 -12.05 -70.65 69.79
CA LYS A 75 -10.66 -71.11 69.66
C LYS A 75 -10.04 -71.39 71.02
N LEU A 76 -9.26 -72.47 71.10
CA LEU A 76 -8.42 -72.74 72.26
C LEU A 76 -7.27 -71.72 72.27
N LYS A 77 -6.90 -71.21 73.45
CA LYS A 77 -5.75 -70.35 73.69
C LYS A 77 -4.84 -70.95 74.77
N SER A 78 -3.53 -70.83 74.59
CA SER A 78 -2.51 -71.19 75.59
C SER A 78 -2.27 -70.01 76.55
N THR A 79 -2.11 -70.25 77.85
CA THR A 79 -1.90 -69.20 78.87
C THR A 79 -0.52 -69.22 79.54
N ASN A 80 0.35 -70.18 79.23
CA ASN A 80 1.70 -70.29 79.82
C ASN A 80 2.85 -69.71 78.98
N GLY A 81 2.54 -68.84 78.01
CA GLY A 81 3.56 -68.15 77.24
C GLY A 81 4.27 -69.03 76.20
N THR A 82 3.59 -70.02 75.63
CA THR A 82 3.98 -70.62 74.34
C THR A 82 2.79 -71.12 73.53
N ASP A 83 2.82 -70.84 72.22
CA ASP A 83 1.85 -71.29 71.21
C ASP A 83 2.09 -72.76 70.80
N VAL A 84 3.16 -73.42 71.26
CA VAL A 84 3.44 -74.82 70.94
C VAL A 84 3.58 -75.65 72.21
N ARG A 85 2.72 -76.67 72.33
CA ARG A 85 2.37 -77.35 73.57
C ARG A 85 2.49 -78.86 73.42
N GLU A 86 3.34 -79.48 74.23
CA GLU A 86 3.61 -80.93 74.18
C GLU A 86 2.43 -81.75 74.74
N ASP A 87 1.69 -81.18 75.68
CA ASP A 87 0.50 -81.71 76.34
C ASP A 87 -0.79 -81.62 75.49
N LEU A 88 -0.77 -80.83 74.40
CA LEU A 88 -1.98 -80.48 73.63
C LEU A 88 -2.77 -81.69 73.12
N LYS A 89 -2.09 -82.78 72.74
CA LYS A 89 -2.77 -84.00 72.26
C LYS A 89 -3.57 -84.70 73.36
N GLU A 90 -3.11 -84.66 74.60
CA GLU A 90 -3.84 -85.19 75.76
C GLU A 90 -5.05 -84.30 76.08
N VAL A 91 -4.85 -82.98 76.13
CA VAL A 91 -5.92 -82.01 76.40
C VAL A 91 -7.02 -82.03 75.33
N LEU A 92 -6.68 -82.16 74.05
CA LEU A 92 -7.66 -82.34 72.97
C LEU A 92 -8.42 -83.67 73.08
N SER A 93 -7.77 -84.76 73.47
CA SER A 93 -8.45 -86.06 73.69
C SER A 93 -9.48 -85.94 74.83
N VAL A 94 -9.11 -85.31 75.96
CA VAL A 94 -10.04 -85.12 77.09
C VAL A 94 -11.17 -84.14 76.74
N LEU A 95 -10.90 -83.09 75.96
CA LEU A 95 -11.93 -82.18 75.43
C LEU A 95 -12.97 -82.91 74.59
N GLU A 96 -12.55 -83.83 73.72
CA GLU A 96 -13.47 -84.60 72.86
C GLU A 96 -14.19 -85.72 73.63
N GLU A 97 -13.46 -86.50 74.43
CA GLU A 97 -14.01 -87.67 75.16
C GLU A 97 -14.90 -87.29 76.35
N ARG A 98 -14.52 -86.29 77.15
CA ARG A 98 -15.24 -85.92 78.38
C ARG A 98 -16.24 -84.79 78.16
N TYR A 99 -15.80 -83.73 77.47
CA TYR A 99 -16.60 -82.50 77.32
C TYR A 99 -17.32 -82.39 75.97
N GLY A 100 -17.20 -83.38 75.09
CA GLY A 100 -17.90 -83.44 73.81
C GLY A 100 -17.47 -82.38 72.78
N TYR A 101 -16.36 -81.67 73.02
CA TYR A 101 -15.79 -80.71 72.09
C TYR A 101 -15.17 -81.45 70.90
N ARG A 102 -15.98 -81.65 69.86
CA ARG A 102 -15.55 -82.29 68.60
C ARG A 102 -14.37 -81.53 68.00
N THR A 103 -13.17 -82.08 68.10
CA THR A 103 -12.05 -81.64 67.29
C THR A 103 -12.30 -82.11 65.84
N SER A 104 -11.64 -81.46 64.86
CA SER A 104 -11.71 -81.93 63.48
C SER A 104 -10.96 -83.27 63.41
N SER A 105 -11.70 -84.37 63.21
CA SER A 105 -11.20 -85.74 63.41
C SER A 105 -9.79 -85.99 62.87
N LEU A 106 -8.93 -86.59 63.71
CA LEU A 106 -7.49 -86.82 63.49
C LEU A 106 -7.16 -87.85 62.39
N THR A 107 -7.95 -87.92 61.32
CA THR A 107 -7.63 -88.64 60.09
C THR A 107 -6.61 -87.84 59.29
N ARG A 108 -5.37 -88.34 59.26
CA ARG A 108 -4.23 -87.82 58.48
C ARG A 108 -4.64 -87.35 57.09
N GLY A 109 -4.23 -86.15 56.69
CA GLY A 109 -4.77 -85.45 55.51
C GLY A 109 -3.72 -84.73 54.66
N ALA A 110 -4.12 -84.27 53.49
CA ALA A 110 -3.22 -83.51 52.60
C ALA A 110 -2.78 -82.14 53.20
N SER A 111 -3.43 -81.70 54.27
CA SER A 111 -3.32 -80.38 54.89
C SER A 111 -2.64 -80.37 56.28
N ASP A 112 -1.98 -81.46 56.68
CA ASP A 112 -1.32 -81.57 57.98
C ASP A 112 -0.21 -80.51 58.17
N VAL A 113 -0.16 -79.91 59.37
CA VAL A 113 0.77 -78.83 59.76
C VAL A 113 1.79 -79.36 60.76
N TYR A 114 3.07 -79.16 60.46
CA TYR A 114 4.20 -79.69 61.24
C TYR A 114 4.96 -78.55 61.90
N ILE A 115 5.26 -78.70 63.20
CA ILE A 115 6.26 -77.87 63.89
C ILE A 115 7.64 -78.50 63.70
N ASP A 116 8.56 -77.73 63.13
CA ASP A 116 9.97 -78.13 63.02
C ASP A 116 10.70 -77.83 64.33
N ALA A 117 11.08 -78.89 65.04
CA ALA A 117 11.70 -78.81 66.36
C ALA A 117 13.21 -78.47 66.35
N ASP A 118 13.85 -78.49 65.17
CA ASP A 118 15.29 -78.23 65.03
C ASP A 118 15.59 -76.92 64.30
N TYR A 119 14.71 -76.43 63.43
CA TYR A 119 14.80 -75.10 62.81
C TYR A 119 14.28 -73.98 63.74
N ASN A 120 14.84 -73.84 64.93
CA ASN A 120 14.27 -72.99 65.98
C ASN A 120 15.32 -72.39 66.94
N ILE A 121 15.01 -71.22 67.54
CA ILE A 121 15.88 -70.55 68.53
C ILE A 121 15.47 -71.01 69.95
N LYS A 122 16.24 -71.93 70.54
CA LYS A 122 15.84 -72.62 71.79
C LYS A 122 15.91 -71.71 73.03
N SER A 123 16.66 -70.61 72.95
CA SER A 123 16.87 -69.58 73.97
C SER A 123 15.87 -68.40 73.93
N VAL A 124 15.03 -68.27 72.89
CA VAL A 124 14.23 -67.05 72.69
C VAL A 124 12.95 -67.02 73.54
N SER A 125 12.68 -65.85 74.11
CA SER A 125 11.40 -65.45 74.70
C SER A 125 11.06 -64.02 74.26
N TRP A 126 9.78 -63.68 74.25
CA TRP A 126 9.29 -62.38 73.79
C TRP A 126 8.00 -61.98 74.50
N VAL A 127 7.71 -60.68 74.51
CA VAL A 127 6.44 -60.12 74.99
C VAL A 127 5.81 -59.33 73.85
N TYR A 128 4.51 -59.50 73.66
CA TYR A 128 3.70 -58.75 72.69
C TYR A 128 3.22 -57.41 73.29
N SER A 129 2.76 -56.51 72.43
CA SER A 129 2.29 -55.16 72.80
C SER A 129 1.03 -55.16 73.68
N ASN A 130 0.19 -56.18 73.56
CA ASN A 130 -0.96 -56.43 74.45
C ASN A 130 -0.57 -57.02 75.82
N GLY A 131 0.68 -57.46 76.01
CA GLY A 131 1.16 -58.10 77.24
C GLY A 131 1.11 -59.62 77.26
N GLU A 132 0.63 -60.30 76.21
CA GLU A 132 0.81 -61.74 76.06
C GLU A 132 2.31 -62.08 75.90
N GLU A 133 2.77 -63.17 76.51
CA GLU A 133 4.16 -63.64 76.40
C GLU A 133 4.27 -64.82 75.44
N GLY A 134 5.46 -65.08 74.92
CA GLY A 134 5.72 -66.21 74.02
C GLY A 134 7.17 -66.68 74.11
N SER A 135 7.41 -67.97 73.85
CA SER A 135 8.73 -68.55 73.98
C SER A 135 8.97 -69.75 73.07
N ARG A 136 10.26 -69.94 72.73
CA ARG A 136 10.82 -71.02 71.90
C ARG A 136 10.26 -71.08 70.48
N TRP A 137 9.10 -71.67 70.29
CA TRP A 137 8.70 -72.29 69.03
C TRP A 137 8.02 -71.31 68.06
N PHE A 138 8.44 -71.31 66.80
CA PHE A 138 7.76 -70.58 65.72
C PHE A 138 7.72 -71.31 64.38
N SER A 139 8.74 -72.11 64.04
CA SER A 139 8.88 -72.75 62.71
C SER A 139 7.74 -73.74 62.40
N LYS A 140 7.09 -73.55 61.25
CA LYS A 140 5.97 -74.37 60.75
C LYS A 140 6.19 -74.73 59.27
N HIS A 141 5.79 -75.93 58.87
CA HIS A 141 5.66 -76.31 57.46
C HIS A 141 4.46 -77.24 57.23
N ASP A 142 4.13 -77.52 55.97
CA ASP A 142 3.14 -78.53 55.57
C ASP A 142 3.80 -79.79 54.97
N ASN A 143 2.98 -80.70 54.44
CA ASN A 143 3.39 -81.96 53.81
C ASN A 143 4.41 -81.81 52.66
N ASP A 144 4.46 -80.67 51.96
CA ASP A 144 5.43 -80.45 50.86
C ASP A 144 6.77 -79.91 51.39
N GLY A 145 6.87 -79.60 52.69
CA GLY A 145 8.00 -78.86 53.29
C GLY A 145 7.93 -77.34 53.07
N GLU A 146 6.84 -76.83 52.51
CA GLU A 146 6.62 -75.40 52.31
C GLU A 146 6.34 -74.69 53.65
N ARG A 147 6.95 -73.51 53.84
CA ARG A 147 6.87 -72.80 55.12
C ARG A 147 5.53 -72.12 55.33
N LEU A 148 5.00 -72.28 56.55
CA LEU A 148 3.75 -71.68 57.00
C LEU A 148 4.01 -70.57 58.02
N TRP A 149 3.13 -69.57 58.05
CA TRP A 149 3.23 -68.39 58.91
C TRP A 149 1.98 -68.21 59.77
N CYS A 150 2.15 -67.87 61.04
CA CYS A 150 1.04 -67.67 61.95
C CYS A 150 0.23 -66.41 61.63
N ILE A 151 -1.09 -66.56 61.52
CA ILE A 151 -2.04 -65.43 61.42
C ILE A 151 -3.00 -65.35 62.62
N GLU A 152 -2.81 -66.21 63.63
CA GLU A 152 -3.68 -66.34 64.81
C GLU A 152 -2.84 -66.70 66.07
N PRO A 153 -2.01 -65.76 66.57
CA PRO A 153 -1.16 -65.99 67.75
C PRO A 153 -1.99 -66.26 69.02
N GLY A 154 -1.39 -66.99 69.96
CA GLY A 154 -2.02 -67.41 71.22
C GLY A 154 -2.84 -68.69 71.11
N ALA A 155 -3.30 -69.07 69.91
CA ALA A 155 -3.89 -70.39 69.67
C ALA A 155 -2.78 -71.47 69.60
N PRO A 156 -2.99 -72.68 70.16
CA PRO A 156 -1.92 -73.67 70.30
C PRO A 156 -1.74 -74.57 69.07
N LEU A 157 -0.56 -75.19 68.98
CA LEU A 157 -0.19 -76.31 68.13
C LEU A 157 0.64 -77.33 68.93
N TYR A 158 0.67 -78.59 68.49
CA TYR A 158 1.52 -79.64 69.06
C TYR A 158 2.93 -79.60 68.46
N ALA A 159 3.93 -79.97 69.26
CA ALA A 159 5.33 -80.11 68.84
C ALA A 159 5.54 -81.32 67.92
N GLY A 160 5.10 -81.19 66.65
CA GLY A 160 5.17 -82.22 65.62
C GLY A 160 4.01 -82.10 64.64
N GLU A 161 3.45 -83.23 64.22
CA GLU A 161 2.29 -83.32 63.30
C GLU A 161 0.98 -82.87 63.96
N ASN A 162 0.25 -81.97 63.28
CA ASN A 162 -1.08 -81.46 63.62
C ASN A 162 -2.03 -81.65 62.43
N SER A 163 -3.09 -82.44 62.62
CA SER A 163 -4.08 -82.75 61.57
C SER A 163 -5.37 -81.95 61.69
N GLY A 164 -6.28 -82.15 60.73
CA GLY A 164 -7.65 -81.61 60.77
C GLY A 164 -7.85 -80.25 60.08
N PHE A 165 -6.80 -79.69 59.47
CA PHE A 165 -6.88 -78.39 58.79
C PHE A 165 -7.69 -78.43 57.49
N THR A 166 -8.45 -77.37 57.25
CA THR A 166 -9.11 -77.09 55.97
C THR A 166 -8.32 -76.06 55.18
N LEU A 167 -8.17 -76.26 53.87
CA LEU A 167 -7.47 -75.31 53.00
C LEU A 167 -8.47 -74.37 52.32
N GLY A 168 -8.08 -73.11 52.16
CA GLY A 168 -8.81 -72.15 51.31
C GLY A 168 -7.90 -71.07 50.77
N GLU A 169 -8.13 -70.66 49.52
CA GLU A 169 -7.44 -69.51 48.92
C GLU A 169 -8.03 -68.19 49.43
N ASP A 170 -7.18 -67.20 49.66
CA ASP A 170 -7.56 -65.85 50.04
C ASP A 170 -6.62 -64.83 49.37
N THR A 171 -7.22 -63.91 48.61
CA THR A 171 -6.52 -62.88 47.83
C THR A 171 -6.72 -61.48 48.41
N SER A 172 -7.03 -61.37 49.69
CA SER A 172 -7.22 -60.09 50.37
C SER A 172 -5.91 -59.29 50.45
N THR A 173 -5.99 -57.96 50.43
CA THR A 173 -4.82 -57.07 50.57
C THR A 173 -4.05 -57.31 51.88
N LYS A 174 -4.74 -57.76 52.93
CA LYS A 174 -4.15 -58.15 54.21
C LYS A 174 -3.24 -59.38 54.06
N LEU A 175 -3.75 -60.48 53.51
CA LEU A 175 -2.92 -61.67 53.29
C LEU A 175 -1.88 -61.46 52.20
N GLN A 176 -2.16 -60.65 51.18
CA GLN A 176 -1.17 -60.29 50.18
C GLN A 176 0.02 -59.53 50.78
N ARG A 177 -0.21 -58.63 51.74
CA ARG A 177 0.87 -57.95 52.49
C ARG A 177 1.64 -58.93 53.39
N ILE A 178 0.96 -59.89 54.02
CA ILE A 178 1.58 -60.98 54.79
C ILE A 178 2.45 -61.88 53.90
N SER A 179 1.98 -62.25 52.71
CA SER A 179 2.73 -63.05 51.73
C SER A 179 3.92 -62.29 51.12
N LEU A 180 3.81 -60.97 50.90
CA LEU A 180 4.96 -60.14 50.52
C LEU A 180 5.96 -60.01 51.67
N ALA A 181 5.50 -59.95 52.93
CA ALA A 181 6.36 -60.00 54.11
C ALA A 181 7.07 -61.36 54.27
N ALA A 182 6.39 -62.47 54.00
CA ALA A 182 6.99 -63.80 53.96
C ALA A 182 8.06 -63.92 52.86
N TYR A 183 7.74 -63.48 51.64
CA TYR A 183 8.64 -63.50 50.49
C TYR A 183 9.93 -62.71 50.73
N PHE A 184 9.82 -61.42 51.08
CA PHE A 184 10.98 -60.56 51.29
C PHE A 184 11.67 -60.76 52.65
N GLY A 185 10.93 -61.19 53.66
CA GLY A 185 11.39 -61.41 55.03
C GLY A 185 12.15 -62.72 55.21
N TYR A 186 11.70 -63.79 54.55
CA TYR A 186 12.33 -65.11 54.64
C TYR A 186 12.74 -65.70 53.29
N GLU A 187 11.84 -65.81 52.30
CA GLU A 187 12.12 -66.64 51.11
C GLU A 187 13.36 -66.17 50.33
N LYS A 188 13.54 -64.86 50.18
CA LYS A 188 14.71 -64.25 49.52
C LYS A 188 15.94 -64.10 50.43
N GLN A 189 15.88 -64.53 51.69
CA GLN A 189 16.93 -64.35 52.70
C GLN A 189 16.84 -65.39 53.84
N LYS A 190 16.76 -66.69 53.50
CA LYS A 190 16.42 -67.77 54.44
C LYS A 190 17.45 -67.91 55.58
N SER A 191 17.01 -67.64 56.81
CA SER A 191 17.76 -67.91 58.06
C SER A 191 16.77 -68.13 59.22
N VAL A 192 17.23 -68.69 60.34
CA VAL A 192 16.38 -68.98 61.50
C VAL A 192 15.92 -67.68 62.17
N GLU A 193 16.78 -66.67 62.22
CA GLU A 193 16.51 -65.33 62.74
C GLU A 193 15.51 -64.58 61.85
N ASN A 194 15.69 -64.65 60.52
CA ASN A 194 14.74 -64.08 59.57
C ASN A 194 13.39 -64.80 59.61
N ALA A 195 13.35 -66.12 59.87
CA ALA A 195 12.09 -66.82 60.12
C ALA A 195 11.42 -66.34 61.41
N PHE A 196 12.16 -66.13 62.51
CA PHE A 196 11.61 -65.54 63.73
C PHE A 196 11.01 -64.15 63.48
N TYR A 197 11.76 -63.24 62.85
CA TYR A 197 11.28 -61.88 62.57
C TYR A 197 10.11 -61.87 61.57
N THR A 198 10.11 -62.76 60.57
CA THR A 198 9.00 -62.92 59.62
C THR A 198 7.74 -63.41 60.33
N GLU A 199 7.84 -64.39 61.22
CA GLU A 199 6.72 -64.84 62.06
C GLU A 199 6.16 -63.68 62.90
N LYS A 200 7.00 -62.97 63.66
CA LYS A 200 6.53 -61.85 64.50
C LYS A 200 5.89 -60.73 63.65
N TYR A 201 6.41 -60.45 62.46
CA TYR A 201 5.88 -59.41 61.58
C TYR A 201 4.60 -59.83 60.84
N THR A 202 4.48 -61.10 60.43
CA THR A 202 3.24 -61.63 59.84
C THR A 202 2.12 -61.72 60.89
N GLN A 203 2.44 -62.09 62.13
CA GLN A 203 1.53 -61.99 63.27
C GLN A 203 1.09 -60.54 63.54
N GLU A 204 2.01 -59.56 63.50
CA GLU A 204 1.67 -58.15 63.66
C GLU A 204 0.75 -57.65 62.52
N LEU A 205 1.03 -58.01 61.26
CA LEU A 205 0.15 -57.70 60.11
C LEU A 205 -1.21 -58.41 60.19
N ALA A 206 -1.27 -59.59 60.83
CA ALA A 206 -2.49 -60.35 61.01
C ALA A 206 -3.40 -59.82 62.12
N THR A 207 -2.84 -59.21 63.17
CA THR A 207 -3.58 -58.86 64.40
C THR A 207 -3.55 -57.38 64.78
N GLY A 208 -2.57 -56.61 64.29
CA GLY A 208 -2.21 -55.29 64.82
C GLY A 208 -1.37 -55.34 66.10
N ILE A 209 -1.08 -56.53 66.64
CA ILE A 209 -0.35 -56.71 67.89
C ILE A 209 1.15 -56.85 67.59
N GLY A 210 1.87 -55.73 67.70
CA GLY A 210 3.33 -55.69 67.50
C GLY A 210 4.15 -56.27 68.67
N LEU A 211 5.43 -56.46 68.42
CA LEU A 211 6.42 -56.99 69.38
C LEU A 211 6.88 -55.90 70.36
N LYS A 212 6.87 -56.18 71.67
CA LYS A 212 7.20 -55.22 72.75
C LYS A 212 8.61 -55.43 73.31
N SER A 213 9.05 -56.67 73.44
CA SER A 213 10.41 -57.04 73.83
C SER A 213 10.78 -58.43 73.32
N VAL A 214 12.08 -58.69 73.22
CA VAL A 214 12.68 -60.00 72.89
C VAL A 214 13.86 -60.20 73.82
N SER A 215 14.02 -61.41 74.36
CA SER A 215 15.18 -61.84 75.13
C SER A 215 15.70 -63.16 74.54
N ASP A 216 17.00 -63.21 74.29
CA ASP A 216 17.72 -64.36 73.75
C ASP A 216 19.11 -64.38 74.40
N SER A 217 19.42 -65.45 75.14
CA SER A 217 20.71 -65.61 75.83
C SER A 217 21.89 -65.90 74.89
N GLU A 218 21.60 -66.31 73.65
CA GLU A 218 22.60 -66.65 72.63
C GLU A 218 22.80 -65.50 71.62
N GLY A 219 21.89 -64.51 71.61
CA GLY A 219 22.06 -63.22 70.94
C GLY A 219 21.76 -63.19 69.45
N HIS A 220 21.08 -64.21 68.92
CA HIS A 220 20.66 -64.27 67.51
C HIS A 220 19.61 -63.21 67.17
N VAL A 221 18.67 -62.96 68.09
CA VAL A 221 17.53 -62.05 67.86
C VAL A 221 17.36 -60.97 68.93
N SER A 222 16.87 -59.80 68.52
CA SER A 222 16.60 -58.66 69.41
C SER A 222 15.48 -57.76 68.88
N LEU A 223 14.88 -56.95 69.76
CA LEU A 223 13.87 -55.97 69.37
C LEU A 223 14.41 -54.91 68.39
N ALA A 224 15.68 -54.52 68.53
CA ALA A 224 16.35 -53.61 67.59
C ALA A 224 16.53 -54.27 66.21
N GLY A 225 16.89 -55.55 66.18
CA GLY A 225 16.95 -56.36 64.95
C GLY A 225 15.59 -56.46 64.28
N TYR A 226 14.53 -56.78 65.03
CA TYR A 226 13.15 -56.83 64.53
C TYR A 226 12.70 -55.50 63.91
N ASN A 227 12.94 -54.37 64.58
CA ASN A 227 12.54 -53.06 64.07
C ASN A 227 13.31 -52.67 62.79
N LYS A 228 14.61 -53.00 62.71
CA LYS A 228 15.42 -52.81 61.50
C LYS A 228 14.92 -53.69 60.35
N PHE A 229 14.77 -54.98 60.59
CA PHE A 229 14.21 -55.96 59.67
C PHE A 229 12.86 -55.48 59.11
N LYS A 230 11.92 -55.14 59.99
CA LYS A 230 10.57 -54.69 59.61
C LYS A 230 10.62 -53.46 58.71
N THR A 231 11.49 -52.49 58.99
CA THR A 231 11.70 -51.31 58.15
C THR A 231 12.21 -51.70 56.77
N GLU A 232 13.23 -52.56 56.69
CA GLU A 232 13.79 -53.05 55.43
C GLU A 232 12.80 -53.89 54.60
N ILE A 233 11.89 -54.61 55.26
CA ILE A 233 10.83 -55.37 54.59
C ILE A 233 9.71 -54.45 54.11
N GLU A 234 9.27 -53.47 54.91
CA GLU A 234 8.29 -52.45 54.48
C GLU A 234 8.79 -51.65 53.27
N GLU A 235 10.09 -51.30 53.20
CA GLU A 235 10.68 -50.65 52.03
C GLU A 235 10.65 -51.53 50.76
N LYS A 236 10.78 -52.86 50.89
CA LYS A 236 10.64 -53.83 49.79
C LYS A 236 9.17 -54.07 49.39
N ILE A 237 8.25 -54.04 50.35
CA ILE A 237 6.79 -54.21 50.13
C ILE A 237 6.18 -52.97 49.47
N ARG A 238 6.54 -51.77 49.93
CA ARG A 238 5.89 -50.50 49.56
C ARG A 238 5.75 -50.28 48.04
N PRO A 239 6.75 -50.57 47.17
CA PRO A 239 6.61 -50.49 45.72
C PRO A 239 5.48 -51.33 45.10
N PHE A 240 4.94 -52.33 45.81
CA PHE A 240 3.77 -53.08 45.37
C PHE A 240 2.49 -52.25 45.41
N TYR A 241 2.39 -51.36 46.40
CA TYR A 241 1.21 -50.51 46.66
C TYR A 241 1.40 -49.06 46.21
N THR A 242 2.65 -48.60 46.08
CA THR A 242 3.02 -47.30 45.50
C THR A 242 3.73 -47.51 44.18
N LYS A 243 3.08 -47.22 43.06
CA LYS A 243 3.68 -47.31 41.71
C LYS A 243 4.64 -46.14 41.46
N PRO A 244 5.54 -46.23 40.46
CA PRO A 244 6.36 -45.10 40.03
C PRO A 244 5.53 -43.87 39.66
N ILE A 245 6.08 -42.67 39.86
CA ILE A 245 5.33 -41.40 39.64
C ILE A 245 4.81 -41.23 38.20
N PHE A 246 5.48 -41.83 37.22
CA PHE A 246 5.09 -41.82 35.80
C PHE A 246 4.20 -42.99 35.36
N ALA A 247 3.75 -43.84 36.29
CA ALA A 247 2.90 -44.98 35.96
C ALA A 247 1.54 -44.53 35.39
N GLY A 248 1.20 -45.04 34.20
CA GLY A 248 -0.03 -44.71 33.46
C GLY A 248 0.02 -43.38 32.69
N GLN A 249 1.19 -42.73 32.58
CA GLN A 249 1.33 -41.49 31.82
C GLN A 249 1.58 -41.74 30.32
N ASN A 250 1.24 -40.73 29.52
CA ASN A 250 1.69 -40.59 28.14
C ASN A 250 2.83 -39.56 28.13
N ILE A 251 3.96 -39.90 27.52
CA ILE A 251 5.12 -39.02 27.34
C ILE A 251 5.40 -38.87 25.84
N LYS A 252 5.57 -37.62 25.38
CA LYS A 252 6.08 -37.35 24.02
C LYS A 252 7.61 -37.47 24.01
N ILE A 253 8.17 -37.94 22.90
CA ILE A 253 9.61 -38.08 22.68
C ILE A 253 9.93 -37.94 21.19
N ASP A 254 10.96 -37.16 20.85
CA ASP A 254 11.43 -37.04 19.46
C ASP A 254 12.34 -38.22 19.06
N VAL A 255 12.43 -38.53 17.76
CA VAL A 255 13.35 -39.55 17.25
C VAL A 255 14.81 -39.13 17.52
N GLY A 256 15.63 -40.07 17.98
CA GLY A 256 16.99 -39.84 18.46
C GLY A 256 17.09 -39.19 19.85
N GLN A 257 16.02 -38.60 20.38
CA GLN A 257 16.02 -38.00 21.71
C GLN A 257 16.08 -39.09 22.80
N THR A 258 16.88 -38.86 23.84
CA THR A 258 16.92 -39.73 25.03
C THR A 258 16.26 -39.03 26.22
N LEU A 259 15.04 -39.42 26.55
CA LEU A 259 14.31 -38.95 27.72
C LEU A 259 14.80 -39.69 28.99
N THR A 260 14.94 -38.96 30.10
CA THR A 260 15.33 -39.52 31.41
C THR A 260 14.24 -39.22 32.44
N LEU A 261 13.60 -40.26 32.96
CA LEU A 261 12.60 -40.17 34.02
C LEU A 261 13.19 -40.67 35.36
N THR A 262 13.03 -39.89 36.43
CA THR A 262 13.43 -40.29 37.78
C THR A 262 12.18 -40.58 38.62
N ASP A 263 12.09 -41.79 39.16
CA ASP A 263 10.99 -42.17 40.05
C ASP A 263 11.25 -41.69 41.49
N THR A 264 10.63 -40.56 41.85
CA THR A 264 10.65 -40.00 43.20
C THR A 264 9.96 -40.90 44.24
N ASN A 265 9.05 -41.79 43.81
CA ASN A 265 8.45 -42.80 44.68
C ASN A 265 9.41 -43.97 44.98
N LYS A 266 10.63 -43.99 44.43
CA LYS A 266 11.64 -45.06 44.63
C LYS A 266 11.08 -46.48 44.48
N SER A 267 10.21 -46.69 43.50
CA SER A 267 9.45 -47.93 43.32
C SER A 267 9.87 -48.69 42.07
N LEU A 268 10.28 -47.99 41.00
CA LEU A 268 10.77 -48.57 39.74
C LEU A 268 11.84 -49.65 39.93
N SER A 269 12.69 -49.53 40.95
CA SER A 269 13.72 -50.53 41.26
C SER A 269 13.14 -51.94 41.47
N ALA A 270 11.92 -52.05 41.99
CA ALA A 270 11.23 -53.32 42.26
C ALA A 270 10.40 -53.87 41.08
N TYR A 271 10.46 -53.27 39.89
CA TYR A 271 9.72 -53.74 38.69
C TYR A 271 10.68 -54.17 37.57
N LYS A 272 10.36 -55.25 36.87
CA LYS A 272 11.03 -55.68 35.64
C LYS A 272 10.28 -55.18 34.40
N LEU A 273 11.02 -54.79 33.37
CA LEU A 273 10.48 -54.50 32.04
C LEU A 273 10.00 -55.83 31.42
N VAL A 274 8.75 -55.86 30.96
CA VAL A 274 8.07 -57.05 30.40
C VAL A 274 7.98 -56.96 28.88
N SER A 275 7.64 -55.79 28.35
CA SER A 275 7.63 -55.53 26.91
C SER A 275 8.02 -54.09 26.59
N LYS A 276 8.71 -53.92 25.45
CA LYS A 276 9.01 -52.64 24.79
C LYS A 276 8.80 -52.79 23.28
N PRO A 277 8.68 -51.69 22.51
CA PRO A 277 8.73 -51.70 21.04
C PRO A 277 10.09 -52.23 20.54
N ALA A 278 10.20 -52.60 19.27
CA ALA A 278 11.53 -52.88 18.71
C ALA A 278 12.33 -51.58 18.57
N GLU A 279 11.64 -50.50 18.17
CA GLU A 279 12.14 -49.19 17.73
C GLU A 279 12.53 -48.26 18.89
N MET A 280 12.40 -48.71 20.15
CA MET A 280 12.79 -47.94 21.34
C MET A 280 13.82 -48.64 22.19
N ASP A 281 14.90 -47.96 22.54
CA ASP A 281 15.84 -48.40 23.57
C ASP A 281 15.34 -47.99 24.96
N VAL A 282 15.29 -48.94 25.90
CA VAL A 282 14.77 -48.70 27.25
C VAL A 282 15.73 -49.32 28.28
N LYS A 283 16.31 -48.48 29.15
CA LYS A 283 17.33 -48.88 30.13
C LYS A 283 16.88 -48.44 31.54
N LYS A 284 16.84 -49.39 32.48
CA LYS A 284 16.47 -49.15 33.88
C LYS A 284 17.70 -49.19 34.77
N ASN A 285 18.00 -48.11 35.48
CA ASN A 285 19.09 -48.07 36.46
C ASN A 285 18.53 -47.67 37.83
N GLY A 286 18.28 -48.66 38.70
CA GLY A 286 17.63 -48.46 39.99
C GLY A 286 16.25 -47.82 39.84
N ASN A 287 16.14 -46.55 40.22
CA ASN A 287 14.92 -45.73 40.13
C ASN A 287 14.97 -44.66 39.02
N VAL A 288 15.91 -44.77 38.08
CA VAL A 288 15.94 -43.98 36.85
C VAL A 288 15.59 -44.87 35.65
N LEU A 289 14.72 -44.38 34.77
CA LEU A 289 14.40 -44.96 33.48
C LEU A 289 14.91 -44.04 32.38
N THR A 290 15.67 -44.57 31.42
CA THR A 290 15.97 -43.85 30.17
C THR A 290 15.28 -44.54 29.00
N ILE A 291 14.75 -43.72 28.10
CA ILE A 291 13.99 -44.12 26.92
C ILE A 291 14.55 -43.34 25.73
N THR A 292 14.86 -44.02 24.64
CA THR A 292 15.29 -43.43 23.38
C THR A 292 14.41 -43.99 22.27
N ALA A 293 13.75 -43.13 21.48
CA ALA A 293 13.11 -43.56 20.24
C ALA A 293 14.17 -43.57 19.13
N ASN A 294 14.38 -44.71 18.48
CA ASN A 294 15.41 -44.86 17.45
C ASN A 294 14.85 -44.59 16.04
N GLU A 295 13.56 -44.86 15.83
CA GLU A 295 12.82 -44.64 14.58
C GLU A 295 11.39 -44.14 14.93
N ALA A 296 10.68 -43.56 13.95
CA ALA A 296 9.26 -43.25 14.11
C ALA A 296 8.44 -44.53 14.25
N THR A 297 7.55 -44.61 15.25
CA THR A 297 6.80 -45.83 15.58
C THR A 297 5.42 -45.51 16.14
N ASN A 298 4.45 -46.39 15.86
CA ASN A 298 3.08 -46.25 16.35
C ASN A 298 3.04 -46.44 17.87
N VAL A 299 2.20 -45.65 18.54
CA VAL A 299 2.12 -45.54 20.01
C VAL A 299 2.10 -46.91 20.69
N SER A 300 3.12 -47.16 21.51
CA SER A 300 3.38 -48.50 22.03
C SER A 300 3.71 -48.51 23.53
N GLU A 301 3.09 -49.47 24.21
CA GLU A 301 2.99 -49.52 25.68
C GLU A 301 4.22 -50.20 26.31
N LEU A 302 5.03 -49.45 27.06
CA LEU A 302 6.11 -50.01 27.88
C LEU A 302 5.51 -50.67 29.12
N LYS A 303 5.60 -52.00 29.24
CA LYS A 303 4.99 -52.76 30.35
C LYS A 303 6.01 -53.12 31.42
N PHE A 304 5.65 -52.88 32.67
CA PHE A 304 6.46 -53.19 33.84
C PHE A 304 5.64 -54.00 34.85
N ALA A 305 6.16 -55.14 35.29
CA ALA A 305 5.55 -55.97 36.33
C ALA A 305 6.45 -56.03 37.55
N PHE A 306 5.85 -56.17 38.74
CA PHE A 306 6.57 -56.32 39.99
C PHE A 306 7.51 -57.54 39.93
N ASP A 307 8.75 -57.37 40.38
CA ASP A 307 9.79 -58.37 40.20
C ASP A 307 9.74 -59.44 41.29
N ILE A 308 8.89 -60.45 41.04
CA ILE A 308 8.71 -61.63 41.88
C ILE A 308 9.09 -62.90 41.12
N ASP A 309 9.58 -63.90 41.86
CA ASP A 309 9.83 -65.24 41.36
C ASP A 309 8.51 -65.91 40.96
N SER A 310 8.49 -66.58 39.80
CA SER A 310 7.27 -67.05 39.14
C SER A 310 6.57 -68.23 39.84
N ASP A 311 7.31 -68.99 40.63
CA ASP A 311 6.84 -70.08 41.50
C ASP A 311 6.18 -69.57 42.80
N TYR A 312 6.46 -68.32 43.19
CA TYR A 312 5.80 -67.65 44.32
C TYR A 312 4.52 -66.89 43.91
N VAL A 313 4.17 -66.88 42.62
CA VAL A 313 2.93 -66.26 42.12
C VAL A 313 1.75 -67.22 42.28
N GLY A 314 0.69 -66.78 42.96
CA GLY A 314 -0.49 -67.58 43.24
C GLY A 314 -1.36 -66.98 44.35
N ALA A 315 -2.54 -67.54 44.61
CA ALA A 315 -3.34 -67.14 45.77
C ALA A 315 -2.65 -67.58 47.07
N THR A 316 -2.77 -66.78 48.13
CA THR A 316 -2.27 -67.18 49.46
C THR A 316 -3.16 -68.32 49.99
N VAL A 317 -2.54 -69.43 50.41
CA VAL A 317 -3.29 -70.61 50.90
C VAL A 317 -3.37 -70.52 52.42
N VAL A 318 -4.60 -70.50 52.94
CA VAL A 318 -4.90 -70.44 54.38
C VAL A 318 -5.25 -71.83 54.88
N TYR A 319 -4.53 -72.27 55.90
CA TYR A 319 -4.79 -73.48 56.67
C TYR A 319 -5.65 -73.08 57.88
N LYS A 320 -6.91 -73.48 57.89
CA LYS A 320 -7.89 -73.13 58.93
C LYS A 320 -8.26 -74.35 59.76
N HIS A 321 -8.12 -74.24 61.08
CA HIS A 321 -8.65 -75.22 62.03
C HIS A 321 -9.83 -74.65 62.82
N SER A 322 -10.64 -75.53 63.40
CA SER A 322 -11.68 -75.18 64.37
C SER A 322 -11.08 -74.67 65.69
N THR A 323 -10.18 -75.46 66.27
CA THR A 323 -9.60 -75.23 67.62
C THR A 323 -8.14 -74.76 67.64
N LEU A 324 -7.35 -75.02 66.58
CA LEU A 324 -5.89 -74.79 66.52
C LEU A 324 -5.55 -73.50 65.77
N GLN A 325 -4.29 -73.05 65.89
CA GLN A 325 -3.76 -71.86 65.21
C GLN A 325 -3.93 -71.89 63.68
N ASN A 326 -4.63 -70.92 63.11
CA ASN A 326 -4.67 -70.70 61.67
C ASN A 326 -3.31 -70.20 61.15
N VAL A 327 -2.85 -70.76 60.02
CA VAL A 327 -1.54 -70.44 59.40
C VAL A 327 -1.68 -70.27 57.88
N VAL A 328 -0.68 -69.66 57.22
CA VAL A 328 -0.70 -69.42 55.76
C VAL A 328 0.57 -69.88 55.04
N ARG A 329 0.42 -70.53 53.88
CA ARG A 329 1.49 -70.70 52.89
C ARG A 329 1.52 -69.45 52.02
N GLY A 330 2.58 -68.66 52.14
CA GLY A 330 2.69 -67.37 51.44
C GLY A 330 2.80 -67.53 49.92
N ARG A 331 2.02 -66.74 49.17
CA ARG A 331 2.04 -66.61 47.70
C ARG A 331 1.44 -65.26 47.28
N VAL A 332 1.89 -64.68 46.17
CA VAL A 332 1.49 -63.34 45.72
C VAL A 332 0.56 -63.41 44.52
N TYR A 333 -0.71 -63.05 44.74
CA TYR A 333 -1.76 -63.12 43.73
C TYR A 333 -1.71 -61.93 42.77
N ASN A 334 -1.75 -62.17 41.46
CA ASN A 334 -1.77 -61.13 40.41
C ASN A 334 -0.79 -59.95 40.68
N PRO A 335 0.53 -60.17 40.59
CA PRO A 335 1.54 -59.18 40.95
C PRO A 335 1.31 -57.84 40.23
N THR A 336 1.44 -56.74 40.97
CA THR A 336 1.12 -55.41 40.45
C THR A 336 1.92 -55.07 39.19
N GLN A 337 1.27 -54.41 38.25
CA GLN A 337 1.88 -53.98 36.98
C GLN A 337 1.48 -52.54 36.65
N PHE A 338 2.31 -51.88 35.86
CA PHE A 338 2.02 -50.58 35.29
C PHE A 338 2.55 -50.48 33.87
N SER A 339 2.02 -49.51 33.13
CA SER A 339 2.53 -49.14 31.81
C SER A 339 2.94 -47.67 31.74
N LEU A 340 3.73 -47.33 30.74
CA LEU A 340 4.13 -45.98 30.35
C LEU A 340 4.04 -45.92 28.83
N ASN A 341 3.26 -44.99 28.29
CA ASN A 341 3.10 -44.86 26.85
C ASN A 341 4.11 -43.83 26.33
N ALA A 342 5.03 -44.28 25.47
CA ALA A 342 5.90 -43.39 24.72
C ALA A 342 5.27 -43.10 23.35
N VAL A 343 5.16 -41.82 23.04
CA VAL A 343 4.46 -41.30 21.87
C VAL A 343 5.46 -40.52 21.01
N VAL A 344 5.67 -40.99 19.79
CA VAL A 344 6.39 -40.26 18.74
C VAL A 344 5.31 -39.70 17.81
N GLU A 345 5.16 -38.38 17.78
CA GLU A 345 4.16 -37.70 16.95
C GLU A 345 4.88 -36.87 15.88
N PRO A 346 4.47 -36.93 14.60
CA PRO A 346 4.85 -35.95 13.60
C PRO A 346 4.62 -34.51 14.10
N ASP A 347 5.58 -33.64 13.82
CA ASP A 347 5.53 -32.20 14.13
C ASP A 347 5.99 -31.43 12.90
N VAL A 348 5.47 -30.22 12.70
CA VAL A 348 5.91 -29.31 11.63
C VAL A 348 6.11 -27.90 12.17
N LYS A 349 7.18 -27.28 11.71
CA LYS A 349 7.49 -25.87 11.91
C LYS A 349 7.89 -25.29 10.57
N THR A 350 7.53 -24.05 10.37
CA THR A 350 7.51 -23.45 9.04
C THR A 350 8.14 -22.05 9.12
N ALA A 351 8.62 -21.54 7.99
CA ALA A 351 9.27 -20.23 7.92
C ALA A 351 9.13 -19.62 6.53
N ALA A 352 8.24 -18.63 6.40
CA ALA A 352 7.93 -17.94 5.14
C ALA A 352 8.84 -16.73 4.86
N THR A 353 9.36 -16.62 3.64
CA THR A 353 10.15 -15.48 3.14
C THR A 353 9.76 -15.13 1.70
N ASP A 354 10.18 -13.96 1.19
CA ASP A 354 10.20 -13.71 -0.26
C ASP A 354 11.20 -14.66 -0.96
N GLU A 355 10.95 -15.02 -2.21
CA GLU A 355 11.90 -15.70 -3.12
C GLU A 355 12.98 -14.75 -3.65
N GLU A 356 12.70 -13.44 -3.73
CA GLU A 356 13.60 -12.45 -4.37
C GLU A 356 14.92 -12.25 -3.60
N ASP A 357 14.86 -12.09 -2.29
CA ASP A 357 16.01 -11.80 -1.41
C ASP A 357 16.02 -12.55 -0.07
N GLY A 358 14.92 -13.20 0.29
CA GLY A 358 14.79 -13.97 1.53
C GLY A 358 14.39 -13.16 2.76
N ASP A 359 13.89 -11.93 2.63
CA ASP A 359 13.29 -11.19 3.75
C ASP A 359 11.76 -11.44 3.89
N LYS A 360 11.02 -10.53 4.53
CA LYS A 360 9.59 -10.65 4.84
C LYS A 360 8.73 -9.48 4.32
N ASN A 361 9.31 -8.55 3.55
CA ASN A 361 8.68 -7.35 3.01
C ASN A 361 8.58 -7.48 1.48
N LEU A 362 7.40 -7.84 1.00
CA LEU A 362 7.13 -8.03 -0.43
C LEU A 362 6.57 -6.74 -1.04
N SER A 363 7.01 -6.41 -2.25
CA SER A 363 6.40 -5.32 -3.02
C SER A 363 5.11 -5.83 -3.70
N PRO A 364 4.02 -5.04 -3.75
CA PRO A 364 2.75 -5.46 -4.35
C PRO A 364 2.81 -5.47 -5.89
N GLU A 365 3.56 -6.40 -6.47
CA GLU A 365 3.77 -6.51 -7.92
C GLU A 365 2.72 -7.39 -8.63
N GLU A 366 2.71 -7.35 -9.96
CA GLU A 366 1.89 -8.23 -10.79
C GLU A 366 2.15 -9.74 -10.58
N GLN A 367 3.34 -10.11 -10.10
CA GLN A 367 3.70 -11.47 -9.74
C GLN A 367 4.80 -11.47 -8.67
N VAL A 368 4.59 -12.23 -7.58
CA VAL A 368 5.57 -12.51 -6.52
C VAL A 368 5.60 -14.01 -6.22
N THR A 369 6.63 -14.48 -5.51
CA THR A 369 6.67 -15.82 -4.92
C THR A 369 6.99 -15.72 -3.42
N ILE A 370 6.14 -16.28 -2.56
CA ILE A 370 6.50 -16.59 -1.16
C ILE A 370 7.08 -18.01 -1.12
N VAL A 371 8.18 -18.21 -0.40
CA VAL A 371 8.75 -19.55 -0.12
C VAL A 371 8.61 -19.85 1.36
N ASP A 372 7.79 -20.84 1.70
CA ASP A 372 7.73 -21.41 3.03
C ASP A 372 8.72 -22.58 3.19
N HIS A 373 9.44 -22.62 4.32
CA HIS A 373 10.41 -23.66 4.64
C HIS A 373 9.87 -24.61 5.72
N VAL A 374 9.28 -25.72 5.29
CA VAL A 374 8.66 -26.72 6.17
C VAL A 374 9.71 -27.64 6.79
N ASP A 375 10.15 -27.30 8.01
CA ASP A 375 10.86 -28.19 8.93
C ASP A 375 9.89 -29.24 9.50
N TYR A 376 9.98 -30.47 9.00
CA TYR A 376 9.23 -31.61 9.51
C TYR A 376 10.06 -32.42 10.51
N LYS A 377 9.37 -33.14 11.41
CA LYS A 377 9.97 -34.05 12.39
C LYS A 377 9.24 -35.39 12.51
N ASN A 378 9.93 -36.37 13.09
CA ASN A 378 9.36 -37.62 13.57
C ASN A 378 8.62 -38.45 12.48
N LEU A 379 8.98 -38.27 11.20
CA LEU A 379 8.32 -38.96 10.09
C LEU A 379 8.86 -40.38 9.87
N TYR A 380 8.04 -41.23 9.25
CA TYR A 380 8.39 -42.61 8.92
C TYR A 380 9.18 -42.66 7.61
N THR A 381 10.41 -43.18 7.67
CA THR A 381 11.30 -43.37 6.50
C THR A 381 11.17 -44.76 5.87
N ASP A 382 9.99 -45.36 5.94
CA ASP A 382 9.70 -46.73 5.46
C ASP A 382 9.29 -46.79 3.98
N GLY A 383 9.44 -45.68 3.25
CA GLY A 383 9.04 -45.53 1.86
C GLY A 383 7.60 -45.05 1.65
N ARG A 384 6.86 -44.73 2.72
CA ARG A 384 5.54 -44.09 2.59
C ARG A 384 5.64 -42.65 2.08
N GLU A 385 4.56 -42.22 1.45
CA GLU A 385 4.45 -40.90 0.85
C GLU A 385 3.75 -39.90 1.80
N TYR A 386 4.26 -38.68 1.81
CA TYR A 386 3.73 -37.54 2.54
C TYR A 386 3.39 -36.41 1.57
N THR A 387 2.34 -35.64 1.87
CA THR A 387 2.03 -34.41 1.16
C THR A 387 1.87 -33.29 2.17
N VAL A 388 2.65 -32.22 2.02
CA VAL A 388 2.32 -30.94 2.67
C VAL A 388 1.39 -30.15 1.77
N LYS A 389 0.34 -29.56 2.35
CA LYS A 389 -0.58 -28.63 1.71
C LYS A 389 -0.51 -27.32 2.49
N GLY A 390 -0.05 -26.26 1.84
CA GLY A 390 0.00 -24.93 2.39
C GLY A 390 -1.05 -24.01 1.79
N LYS A 391 -1.47 -23.00 2.54
CA LYS A 391 -2.38 -21.94 2.10
C LYS A 391 -2.00 -20.60 2.71
N LEU A 392 -2.25 -19.52 1.99
CA LEU A 392 -2.10 -18.16 2.52
C LEU A 392 -3.38 -17.72 3.24
N MET A 393 -3.22 -17.02 4.36
CA MET A 393 -4.28 -16.47 5.20
C MET A 393 -4.07 -14.95 5.35
N ASP A 394 -5.13 -14.16 5.26
CA ASP A 394 -5.08 -12.72 5.54
C ASP A 394 -5.08 -12.51 7.07
N LYS A 395 -4.03 -11.84 7.62
CA LYS A 395 -3.81 -11.72 9.08
C LYS A 395 -4.85 -10.81 9.78
N GLU A 396 -5.51 -9.93 9.04
CA GLU A 396 -6.53 -9.01 9.56
C GLU A 396 -7.89 -9.70 9.76
N THR A 397 -8.26 -10.58 8.82
CA THR A 397 -9.56 -11.27 8.77
C THR A 397 -9.52 -12.67 9.38
N GLY A 398 -8.39 -13.36 9.28
CA GLY A 398 -8.25 -14.78 9.64
C GLY A 398 -8.85 -15.76 8.62
N GLU A 399 -9.27 -15.27 7.45
CA GLU A 399 -9.82 -16.08 6.35
C GLU A 399 -8.73 -16.37 5.29
N PRO A 400 -8.91 -17.38 4.41
CA PRO A 400 -7.98 -17.65 3.32
C PRO A 400 -7.79 -16.44 2.38
N LEU A 401 -6.56 -16.19 1.97
CA LEU A 401 -6.22 -15.12 1.04
C LEU A 401 -6.78 -15.45 -0.36
N LEU A 402 -7.63 -14.54 -0.87
CA LEU A 402 -8.24 -14.68 -2.20
C LEU A 402 -7.56 -13.76 -3.22
N VAL A 403 -7.00 -14.35 -4.27
CA VAL A 403 -6.47 -13.64 -5.46
C VAL A 403 -7.31 -14.04 -6.67
N ASP A 404 -7.81 -13.05 -7.41
CA ASP A 404 -8.80 -13.24 -8.50
C ASP A 404 -10.02 -14.13 -8.13
N GLY A 405 -10.38 -14.14 -6.84
CA GLY A 405 -11.48 -14.93 -6.27
C GLY A 405 -11.16 -16.40 -5.98
N GLN A 406 -9.89 -16.81 -5.97
CA GLN A 406 -9.43 -18.17 -5.64
C GLN A 406 -8.47 -18.15 -4.45
N GLU A 407 -8.50 -19.19 -3.62
CA GLU A 407 -7.56 -19.36 -2.51
C GLU A 407 -6.12 -19.57 -3.02
N VAL A 408 -5.15 -18.87 -2.45
CA VAL A 408 -3.74 -19.10 -2.79
C VAL A 408 -3.19 -20.29 -2.00
N THR A 409 -3.12 -21.45 -2.67
CA THR A 409 -2.68 -22.72 -2.09
C THR A 409 -1.51 -23.32 -2.86
N ALA A 410 -0.60 -24.02 -2.17
CA ALA A 410 0.46 -24.82 -2.76
C ALA A 410 0.48 -26.22 -2.13
N GLU A 411 0.89 -27.25 -2.87
CA GLU A 411 1.07 -28.59 -2.32
C GLU A 411 2.33 -29.27 -2.85
N LYS A 412 2.94 -30.11 -2.03
CA LYS A 412 4.19 -30.81 -2.36
C LYS A 412 4.22 -32.20 -1.74
N THR A 413 4.39 -33.20 -2.60
CA THR A 413 4.46 -34.61 -2.23
C THR A 413 5.91 -35.10 -2.20
N PHE A 414 6.27 -35.89 -1.18
CA PHE A 414 7.63 -36.35 -0.93
C PHE A 414 7.68 -37.67 -0.15
N VAL A 415 8.82 -38.35 -0.21
CA VAL A 415 9.15 -39.50 0.65
C VAL A 415 10.37 -39.11 1.49
N PRO A 416 10.28 -39.08 2.84
CA PRO A 416 11.38 -38.61 3.69
C PRO A 416 12.54 -39.62 3.76
N GLU A 417 13.75 -39.17 3.44
CA GLU A 417 14.99 -39.96 3.63
C GLU A 417 15.44 -40.05 5.11
N LYS A 418 14.91 -39.16 5.96
CA LYS A 418 15.23 -39.01 7.39
C LYS A 418 13.95 -38.63 8.15
N PRO A 419 13.80 -38.99 9.45
CA PRO A 419 12.63 -38.62 10.24
C PRO A 419 12.41 -37.11 10.37
N ASP A 420 13.52 -36.35 10.39
CA ASP A 420 13.56 -34.90 10.50
C ASP A 420 14.26 -34.31 9.26
N GLY A 421 13.76 -33.17 8.76
CA GLY A 421 14.31 -32.48 7.58
C GLY A 421 13.46 -31.29 7.14
N THR A 422 13.86 -30.62 6.06
CA THR A 422 13.22 -29.38 5.57
C THR A 422 12.80 -29.54 4.11
N ILE A 423 11.62 -29.03 3.71
CA ILE A 423 11.22 -28.88 2.31
C ILE A 423 10.69 -27.46 2.01
N PRO A 424 11.11 -26.81 0.91
CA PRO A 424 10.53 -25.53 0.50
C PRO A 424 9.19 -25.75 -0.21
N LEU A 425 8.22 -24.87 0.03
CA LEU A 425 6.90 -24.82 -0.58
C LEU A 425 6.65 -23.41 -1.14
N SER A 426 6.54 -23.29 -2.46
CA SER A 426 6.48 -21.98 -3.15
C SER A 426 5.06 -21.61 -3.56
N PHE A 427 4.66 -20.36 -3.29
CA PHE A 427 3.37 -19.77 -3.63
C PHE A 427 3.58 -18.61 -4.60
N THR A 428 3.36 -18.81 -5.90
CA THR A 428 3.51 -17.76 -6.91
C THR A 428 2.15 -17.23 -7.36
N PHE A 429 1.90 -15.93 -7.18
CA PHE A 429 0.59 -15.30 -7.41
C PHE A 429 0.70 -13.79 -7.69
N LYS A 430 -0.41 -13.13 -8.04
CA LYS A 430 -0.48 -11.68 -8.29
C LYS A 430 -0.73 -10.92 -6.98
N ALA A 431 0.19 -10.02 -6.60
CA ALA A 431 0.14 -9.28 -5.33
C ALA A 431 -0.29 -7.81 -5.46
N SER A 432 -0.52 -7.29 -6.67
CA SER A 432 -0.85 -5.87 -6.91
C SER A 432 -2.15 -5.35 -6.29
N ALA A 433 -2.91 -6.20 -5.58
CA ALA A 433 -4.09 -5.83 -4.80
C ALA A 433 -3.87 -5.93 -3.29
N LEU A 434 -2.63 -6.22 -2.85
CA LEU A 434 -2.26 -6.51 -1.46
C LEU A 434 -1.41 -5.42 -0.81
N ALA A 435 -1.32 -4.22 -1.40
CA ALA A 435 -0.58 -3.11 -0.82
C ALA A 435 -1.02 -2.84 0.64
N GLY A 436 -0.07 -2.86 1.58
CA GLY A 436 -0.33 -2.71 3.01
C GLY A 436 -0.99 -3.91 3.71
N LYS A 437 -1.02 -5.11 3.10
CA LYS A 437 -1.58 -6.33 3.71
C LYS A 437 -0.53 -7.21 4.36
N THR A 438 -0.91 -7.83 5.47
CA THR A 438 -0.13 -8.86 6.16
C THR A 438 -0.72 -10.24 5.91
N VAL A 439 0.12 -11.20 5.54
CA VAL A 439 -0.25 -12.57 5.17
C VAL A 439 0.47 -13.56 6.08
N VAL A 440 -0.19 -14.65 6.44
CA VAL A 440 0.38 -15.77 7.19
C VAL A 440 0.20 -17.05 6.39
N VAL A 441 1.24 -17.88 6.30
CA VAL A 441 1.16 -19.20 5.65
C VAL A 441 0.76 -20.27 6.69
N PHE A 442 -0.23 -21.12 6.36
CA PHE A 442 -0.68 -22.26 7.18
C PHE A 442 -0.45 -23.57 6.42
N GLU A 443 0.07 -24.60 7.09
CA GLU A 443 0.49 -25.86 6.50
C GLU A 443 -0.12 -27.09 7.18
N ASP A 444 -0.75 -27.97 6.40
CA ASP A 444 -1.15 -29.31 6.83
C ASP A 444 -0.21 -30.38 6.25
N LEU A 445 0.31 -31.27 7.10
CA LEU A 445 1.08 -32.44 6.67
C LEU A 445 0.19 -33.68 6.71
N LEU A 446 0.08 -34.37 5.58
CA LEU A 446 -0.76 -35.55 5.40
C LEU A 446 0.04 -36.78 4.93
N THR A 447 -0.42 -37.97 5.29
CA THR A 447 -0.04 -39.26 4.69
C THR A 447 -1.28 -40.15 4.61
N ASP A 448 -1.44 -40.95 3.55
CA ASP A 448 -2.69 -41.69 3.24
C ASP A 448 -3.99 -40.82 3.22
N ASN A 449 -3.87 -39.52 2.96
CA ASN A 449 -4.93 -38.49 3.10
C ASN A 449 -5.41 -38.23 4.54
N ILE A 450 -4.66 -38.68 5.54
CA ILE A 450 -4.86 -38.39 6.96
C ILE A 450 -3.86 -37.30 7.37
N GLN A 451 -4.37 -36.20 7.92
CA GLN A 451 -3.58 -35.13 8.54
C GLN A 451 -2.87 -35.69 9.79
N VAL A 452 -1.55 -35.55 9.86
CA VAL A 452 -0.71 -36.07 10.96
C VAL A 452 0.03 -34.99 11.73
N ALA A 453 0.27 -33.83 11.12
CA ALA A 453 0.75 -32.61 11.78
C ALA A 453 0.16 -31.38 11.07
N THR A 454 0.19 -30.22 11.72
CA THR A 454 -0.28 -28.95 11.16
C THR A 454 0.41 -27.77 11.84
N HIS A 455 0.72 -26.74 11.07
CA HIS A 455 1.08 -25.42 11.54
C HIS A 455 -0.03 -24.45 11.09
N SER A 456 -0.69 -23.80 12.03
CA SER A 456 -1.88 -22.97 11.77
C SER A 456 -2.07 -21.92 12.88
N ASP A 457 -1.01 -21.16 13.15
CA ASP A 457 -1.02 -20.06 14.12
C ASP A 457 -0.96 -18.71 13.37
N LEU A 458 -2.07 -17.95 13.41
CA LEU A 458 -2.17 -16.62 12.79
C LEU A 458 -1.28 -15.57 13.49
N THR A 459 -0.58 -15.94 14.58
CA THR A 459 0.32 -15.10 15.35
C THR A 459 1.78 -15.57 15.30
N ASP A 460 2.14 -16.55 14.46
CA ASP A 460 3.54 -16.88 14.23
C ASP A 460 4.19 -15.86 13.27
N GLU A 461 5.09 -15.04 13.80
CA GLU A 461 5.87 -14.06 13.04
C GLU A 461 6.94 -14.74 12.14
N GLY A 462 7.21 -16.03 12.35
CA GLY A 462 7.93 -16.90 11.43
C GLY A 462 7.15 -17.17 10.14
N GLN A 463 5.83 -17.32 10.23
CA GLN A 463 4.93 -17.49 9.08
C GLN A 463 4.34 -16.20 8.52
N THR A 464 4.54 -15.08 9.20
CA THR A 464 4.07 -13.77 8.75
C THR A 464 4.99 -13.18 7.69
N VAL A 465 4.41 -12.65 6.61
CA VAL A 465 5.05 -11.71 5.67
C VAL A 465 4.14 -10.49 5.46
N GLU A 466 4.74 -9.35 5.13
CA GLU A 466 4.05 -8.08 4.94
C GLU A 466 4.25 -7.56 3.52
N PHE A 467 3.20 -7.00 2.94
CA PHE A 467 3.24 -6.28 1.67
C PHE A 467 3.30 -4.78 1.92
N ASP A 468 4.27 -4.11 1.32
CA ASP A 468 4.44 -2.66 1.50
C ASP A 468 3.23 -1.87 0.94
N ASP A 469 3.06 -0.62 1.39
CA ASP A 469 1.97 0.28 0.99
C ASP A 469 2.49 1.50 0.19
N PRO A 470 3.16 1.28 -0.97
CA PRO A 470 3.91 2.31 -1.69
C PRO A 470 2.99 3.32 -2.36
N LYS A 471 3.26 4.61 -2.11
CA LYS A 471 2.46 5.73 -2.64
C LYS A 471 3.35 6.83 -3.18
N ILE A 472 2.87 7.46 -4.24
CA ILE A 472 3.44 8.70 -4.78
C ILE A 472 2.43 9.85 -4.70
N GLY A 473 2.94 11.06 -4.51
CA GLY A 473 2.22 12.33 -4.60
C GLY A 473 3.13 13.33 -5.31
N THR A 474 2.61 14.07 -6.27
CA THR A 474 3.42 14.61 -7.37
C THR A 474 3.06 16.08 -7.65
N THR A 475 3.96 16.87 -8.24
CA THR A 475 3.79 18.33 -8.44
C THR A 475 4.70 18.88 -9.54
N ALA A 476 4.15 19.11 -10.73
CA ALA A 476 4.85 19.79 -11.83
C ALA A 476 5.04 21.29 -11.61
N THR A 477 6.19 21.81 -12.02
CA THR A 477 6.51 23.26 -12.09
C THR A 477 7.32 23.60 -13.35
N ASN A 478 7.26 24.84 -13.80
CA ASN A 478 8.15 25.39 -14.82
C ASN A 478 9.58 25.51 -14.23
N GLN A 479 10.59 24.86 -14.85
CA GLN A 479 11.96 24.86 -14.32
C GLN A 479 12.61 26.25 -14.29
N THR A 480 12.16 27.18 -15.15
CA THR A 480 12.77 28.51 -15.28
C THR A 480 12.47 29.42 -14.09
N ASP A 481 11.30 29.31 -13.47
CA ASP A 481 10.86 30.21 -12.39
C ASP A 481 9.99 29.56 -11.30
N GLY A 482 9.80 28.24 -11.33
CA GLY A 482 8.99 27.49 -10.36
C GLY A 482 7.47 27.69 -10.49
N SER A 483 7.01 28.38 -11.53
CA SER A 483 5.59 28.74 -11.67
C SER A 483 4.72 27.63 -12.29
N LYS A 484 3.42 27.91 -12.36
CA LYS A 484 2.41 27.12 -13.07
C LYS A 484 2.07 27.67 -14.47
N LEU A 485 2.83 28.67 -14.94
CA LEU A 485 2.58 29.38 -16.20
C LEU A 485 3.81 29.26 -17.12
N VAL A 486 3.59 29.08 -18.41
CA VAL A 486 4.67 29.14 -19.43
C VAL A 486 4.12 29.69 -20.73
N ASP A 487 4.94 30.46 -21.46
CA ASP A 487 4.59 30.87 -22.82
C ASP A 487 4.88 29.75 -23.83
N PRO A 488 4.27 29.77 -25.03
CA PRO A 488 4.53 28.80 -26.10
C PRO A 488 5.91 29.02 -26.75
N GLU A 489 6.97 28.79 -25.97
CA GLU A 489 8.37 28.90 -26.39
C GLU A 489 8.86 27.60 -27.05
N LYS A 490 9.82 27.70 -27.98
CA LYS A 490 10.36 26.54 -28.75
C LYS A 490 11.08 25.47 -27.93
N LYS A 491 11.36 25.75 -26.68
CA LYS A 491 11.91 24.81 -25.71
C LYS A 491 11.44 25.26 -24.33
N VAL A 492 10.51 24.50 -23.76
CA VAL A 492 10.14 24.62 -22.35
C VAL A 492 10.72 23.45 -21.58
N THR A 493 10.90 23.63 -20.27
CA THR A 493 11.34 22.55 -19.38
C THR A 493 10.48 22.54 -18.13
N PHE A 494 9.81 21.42 -17.86
CA PHE A 494 9.03 21.22 -16.64
C PHE A 494 9.74 20.21 -15.75
N VAL A 495 9.71 20.44 -14.44
CA VAL A 495 10.13 19.46 -13.43
C VAL A 495 8.89 19.02 -12.68
N ASP A 496 8.59 17.73 -12.72
CA ASP A 496 7.70 17.11 -11.74
C ASP A 496 8.49 16.62 -10.54
N THR A 497 8.08 17.04 -9.35
CA THR A 497 8.63 16.54 -8.08
C THR A 497 7.76 15.42 -7.55
N VAL A 498 8.21 14.18 -7.76
CA VAL A 498 7.54 12.97 -7.29
C VAL A 498 7.98 12.66 -5.86
N ALA A 499 7.17 13.05 -4.88
CA ALA A 499 7.31 12.60 -3.50
C ALA A 499 6.79 11.16 -3.38
N TYR A 500 7.58 10.29 -2.75
CA TYR A 500 7.23 8.89 -2.53
C TYR A 500 7.22 8.55 -1.04
N SER A 501 6.52 7.47 -0.69
CA SER A 501 6.45 6.93 0.68
C SER A 501 6.31 5.41 0.68
N ASN A 502 6.76 4.78 1.77
CA ASN A 502 6.78 3.33 1.98
C ASN A 502 7.52 2.53 0.87
N LEU A 503 8.61 3.05 0.31
CA LEU A 503 9.44 2.29 -0.63
C LEU A 503 10.48 1.41 0.11
N GLN A 504 10.78 0.25 -0.47
CA GLN A 504 11.85 -0.64 0.02
C GLN A 504 13.22 0.03 -0.15
N ILE A 505 13.94 0.22 0.96
CA ILE A 505 15.24 0.89 1.01
C ILE A 505 16.30 0.05 0.28
N GLY A 506 17.11 0.70 -0.56
CA GLY A 506 18.19 0.07 -1.33
C GLY A 506 17.75 -0.65 -2.60
N LYS A 507 16.44 -0.75 -2.89
CA LYS A 507 15.92 -1.22 -4.18
C LYS A 507 15.97 -0.10 -5.23
N ASN A 508 16.11 -0.50 -6.49
CA ASN A 508 16.03 0.41 -7.63
C ASN A 508 14.57 0.58 -8.08
N TYR A 509 14.23 1.81 -8.46
CA TYR A 509 12.93 2.20 -8.99
C TYR A 509 13.12 3.02 -10.26
N LYS A 510 12.05 3.11 -11.05
CA LYS A 510 11.92 4.02 -12.18
C LYS A 510 10.58 4.70 -12.09
N VAL A 511 10.59 6.02 -12.22
CA VAL A 511 9.39 6.82 -12.41
C VAL A 511 9.31 7.16 -13.90
N SER A 512 8.16 6.88 -14.52
CA SER A 512 7.91 7.19 -15.94
C SER A 512 6.64 8.02 -16.07
N GLY A 513 6.82 9.21 -16.63
CA GLY A 513 5.84 10.28 -16.69
C GLY A 513 5.37 10.59 -18.10
N VAL A 514 4.10 11.01 -18.21
CA VAL A 514 3.44 11.35 -19.47
C VAL A 514 2.72 12.68 -19.31
N LEU A 515 3.00 13.65 -20.18
CA LEU A 515 2.21 14.89 -20.24
C LEU A 515 0.89 14.63 -20.96
N MET A 516 -0.21 15.08 -20.37
CA MET A 516 -1.59 14.95 -20.84
C MET A 516 -2.17 16.32 -21.16
N ASP A 517 -2.92 16.44 -22.25
CA ASP A 517 -3.76 17.62 -22.52
C ASP A 517 -5.07 17.52 -21.70
N LYS A 518 -5.30 18.48 -20.79
CA LYS A 518 -6.46 18.49 -19.89
C LYS A 518 -7.79 18.64 -20.65
N ALA A 519 -7.76 19.25 -21.84
CA ALA A 519 -8.97 19.51 -22.63
C ALA A 519 -9.53 18.29 -23.37
N SER A 520 -8.66 17.36 -23.80
CA SER A 520 -9.04 16.11 -24.47
C SER A 520 -8.89 14.87 -23.60
N GLY A 521 -8.10 14.94 -22.52
CA GLY A 521 -7.75 13.78 -21.69
C GLY A 521 -6.89 12.75 -22.42
N GLN A 522 -6.07 13.19 -23.39
CA GLN A 522 -5.15 12.36 -24.16
C GLN A 522 -3.70 12.79 -23.92
N PRO A 523 -2.71 11.90 -24.13
CA PRO A 523 -1.30 12.29 -24.06
C PRO A 523 -0.96 13.39 -25.08
N LEU A 524 -0.12 14.35 -24.66
CA LEU A 524 0.34 15.45 -25.47
C LEU A 524 1.22 14.94 -26.62
N MET A 525 0.92 15.38 -27.84
CA MET A 525 1.65 15.03 -29.06
C MET A 525 2.44 16.24 -29.56
N VAL A 526 3.75 16.11 -29.69
CA VAL A 526 4.65 17.13 -30.29
C VAL A 526 5.45 16.45 -31.40
N ASP A 527 5.48 17.05 -32.60
CA ASP A 527 6.04 16.49 -33.85
C ASP A 527 5.55 15.07 -34.25
N GLY A 528 4.50 14.56 -33.59
CA GLY A 528 3.93 13.23 -33.80
C GLY A 528 4.39 12.16 -32.79
N GLU A 529 5.21 12.53 -31.81
CA GLU A 529 5.62 11.68 -30.68
C GLU A 529 4.94 12.14 -29.39
N THR A 530 4.78 11.21 -28.43
CA THR A 530 4.20 11.53 -27.11
C THR A 530 5.26 12.19 -26.22
N VAL A 531 4.92 13.27 -25.53
CA VAL A 531 5.84 13.90 -24.58
C VAL A 531 5.90 13.09 -23.27
N THR A 532 6.98 12.35 -23.09
CA THR A 532 7.24 11.48 -21.93
C THR A 532 8.65 11.70 -21.37
N ALA A 533 8.84 11.48 -20.07
CA ALA A 533 10.13 11.49 -19.41
C ALA A 533 10.24 10.32 -18.41
N GLU A 534 11.44 9.90 -18.05
CA GLU A 534 11.64 8.91 -16.98
C GLU A 534 12.95 9.12 -16.19
N THR A 535 12.91 8.79 -14.91
CA THR A 535 14.04 8.88 -13.97
C THR A 535 14.20 7.57 -13.22
N GLU A 536 15.36 6.92 -13.33
CA GLU A 536 15.77 5.78 -12.50
C GLU A 536 16.47 6.28 -11.22
N PHE A 537 16.16 5.68 -10.07
CA PHE A 537 16.81 5.99 -8.79
C PHE A 537 16.87 4.78 -7.85
N THR A 538 17.76 4.81 -6.86
CA THR A 538 17.77 3.87 -5.73
C THR A 538 17.15 4.55 -4.51
N ALA A 539 16.20 3.90 -3.83
CA ALA A 539 15.55 4.49 -2.67
C ALA A 539 16.49 4.49 -1.44
N GLU A 540 17.14 5.62 -1.13
CA GLU A 540 18.01 5.76 0.05
C GLU A 540 17.24 5.77 1.38
N ALA A 541 15.94 6.09 1.33
CA ALA A 541 14.99 6.05 2.44
C ALA A 541 13.61 5.60 1.94
N ALA A 542 12.72 5.20 2.84
CA ALA A 542 11.38 4.73 2.47
C ALA A 542 10.46 5.88 1.98
N ASP A 543 10.68 7.08 2.52
CA ASP A 543 10.02 8.31 2.12
C ASP A 543 11.04 9.30 1.56
N GLY A 544 10.70 10.02 0.50
CA GLY A 544 11.63 10.92 -0.18
C GLY A 544 11.02 11.60 -1.41
N THR A 545 11.88 12.16 -2.26
CA THR A 545 11.50 12.87 -3.50
C THR A 545 12.46 12.54 -4.63
N VAL A 546 11.95 12.39 -5.85
CA VAL A 546 12.71 12.30 -7.10
C VAL A 546 12.14 13.28 -8.13
N GLU A 547 12.97 13.79 -9.03
CA GLU A 547 12.56 14.74 -10.09
C GLU A 547 12.45 14.04 -11.45
N VAL A 548 11.38 14.32 -12.19
CA VAL A 548 11.15 13.90 -13.57
C VAL A 548 11.15 15.14 -14.45
N VAL A 549 12.02 15.20 -15.45
CA VAL A 549 12.27 16.43 -16.23
C VAL A 549 11.80 16.26 -17.67
N PHE A 550 10.80 17.04 -18.05
CA PHE A 550 10.23 17.07 -19.41
C PHE A 550 10.82 18.24 -20.20
N GLU A 551 11.30 17.98 -21.42
CA GLU A 551 11.79 19.00 -22.34
C GLU A 551 11.14 18.83 -23.71
N PHE A 552 10.44 19.87 -24.21
CA PHE A 552 9.72 19.81 -25.50
C PHE A 552 9.51 21.21 -26.12
N ASP A 553 9.11 21.25 -27.39
CA ASP A 553 8.71 22.47 -28.10
C ASP A 553 7.23 22.78 -27.82
N ALA A 554 6.95 23.90 -27.12
CA ALA A 554 5.60 24.32 -26.78
C ALA A 554 5.01 25.34 -27.78
N SER A 555 5.71 25.69 -28.86
CA SER A 555 5.28 26.75 -29.81
C SER A 555 4.02 26.42 -30.62
N SER A 556 3.50 25.21 -30.51
CA SER A 556 2.20 24.77 -31.06
C SER A 556 1.21 24.28 -30.01
N VAL A 557 1.53 24.46 -28.71
CA VAL A 557 0.75 24.00 -27.56
C VAL A 557 0.15 25.20 -26.85
N ALA A 558 -1.09 25.08 -26.36
CA ALA A 558 -1.77 26.11 -25.58
C ALA A 558 -2.85 25.48 -24.70
N GLY A 559 -3.07 26.02 -23.50
CA GLY A 559 -4.03 25.49 -22.53
C GLY A 559 -3.38 24.72 -21.38
N ASP A 560 -4.19 23.94 -20.68
CA ASP A 560 -3.82 23.28 -19.44
C ASP A 560 -3.30 21.85 -19.72
N LEU A 561 -2.08 21.57 -19.25
CA LEU A 561 -1.40 20.28 -19.31
C LEU A 561 -1.32 19.66 -17.91
N VAL A 562 -1.29 18.34 -17.79
CA VAL A 562 -1.22 17.61 -16.52
C VAL A 562 -0.23 16.46 -16.65
N VAL A 563 0.65 16.24 -15.67
CA VAL A 563 1.55 15.08 -15.68
C VAL A 563 0.89 13.86 -15.03
N PHE A 564 0.96 12.72 -15.71
CA PHE A 564 0.55 11.41 -15.23
C PHE A 564 1.80 10.57 -14.94
N GLU A 565 1.95 10.09 -13.71
CA GLU A 565 3.16 9.38 -13.26
C GLU A 565 2.91 7.91 -12.95
N THR A 566 3.93 7.08 -13.20
CA THR A 566 3.92 5.64 -12.92
C THR A 566 5.23 5.24 -12.23
N LEU A 567 5.15 4.61 -11.06
CA LEU A 567 6.30 4.05 -10.36
C LEU A 567 6.43 2.55 -10.64
N GLU A 568 7.62 2.14 -11.06
CA GLU A 568 8.01 0.75 -11.25
C GLU A 568 9.21 0.39 -10.34
N ARG A 569 9.25 -0.82 -9.77
CA ARG A 569 10.42 -1.37 -9.03
C ARG A 569 11.21 -2.28 -9.95
N GLN A 570 12.53 -2.26 -9.87
CA GLN A 570 13.38 -3.25 -10.53
C GLN A 570 13.47 -4.50 -9.67
N HIS A 571 12.97 -5.63 -10.17
CA HIS A 571 13.02 -6.92 -9.47
C HIS A 571 14.43 -7.53 -9.52
N SER A 572 14.96 -7.94 -8.36
CA SER A 572 16.39 -8.29 -8.19
C SER A 572 16.84 -9.54 -8.96
N VAL A 573 15.95 -10.50 -9.26
CA VAL A 573 16.34 -11.79 -9.89
C VAL A 573 16.50 -11.68 -11.42
N ASP A 574 15.65 -10.90 -12.09
CA ASP A 574 15.60 -10.81 -13.56
C ASP A 574 15.81 -9.40 -14.12
N GLY A 575 16.04 -8.40 -13.25
CA GLY A 575 16.44 -7.04 -13.60
C GLY A 575 15.38 -6.21 -14.34
N LYS A 576 14.14 -6.71 -14.43
CA LYS A 576 13.03 -6.02 -15.09
C LYS A 576 12.31 -5.09 -14.14
N TYR A 577 11.82 -3.98 -14.68
CA TYR A 577 10.84 -3.14 -14.03
C TYR A 577 9.46 -3.80 -14.00
N ARG A 578 8.73 -3.61 -12.90
CA ARG A 578 7.34 -4.02 -12.72
C ARG A 578 6.56 -2.90 -12.04
N PHE A 579 5.30 -2.75 -12.45
CA PHE A 579 4.37 -1.78 -11.88
C PHE A 579 4.24 -1.93 -10.35
N VAL A 580 4.27 -0.79 -9.65
CA VAL A 580 4.05 -0.69 -8.20
C VAL A 580 2.83 0.17 -7.89
N THR A 581 2.80 1.41 -8.40
CA THR A 581 1.73 2.39 -8.12
C THR A 581 1.75 3.52 -9.17
N GLU A 582 0.70 4.33 -9.24
CA GLU A 582 0.56 5.42 -10.22
C GLU A 582 -0.24 6.62 -9.67
N HIS A 583 0.00 7.80 -10.24
CA HIS A 583 -0.77 9.02 -9.98
C HIS A 583 -1.29 9.58 -11.30
N LYS A 584 -2.57 9.37 -11.57
CA LYS A 584 -3.22 9.63 -12.88
C LYS A 584 -4.56 10.33 -12.71
N ASP A 585 -4.53 11.47 -12.03
CA ASP A 585 -5.68 12.36 -11.85
C ASP A 585 -5.58 13.56 -12.83
N LEU A 586 -6.56 13.69 -13.73
CA LEU A 586 -6.59 14.76 -14.73
C LEU A 586 -7.05 16.10 -14.14
N ASP A 587 -7.70 16.10 -12.98
CA ASP A 587 -8.20 17.30 -12.31
C ASP A 587 -7.24 17.82 -11.21
N ASP A 588 -6.06 17.21 -11.06
CA ASP A 588 -5.06 17.63 -10.07
C ASP A 588 -4.38 18.96 -10.44
N GLU A 589 -4.74 20.02 -9.71
CA GLU A 589 -4.13 21.35 -9.81
C GLU A 589 -2.67 21.38 -9.32
N GLY A 590 -2.29 20.45 -8.44
CA GLY A 590 -0.90 20.16 -8.07
C GLY A 590 -0.08 19.70 -9.28
N GLN A 591 -0.70 18.98 -10.23
CA GLN A 591 -0.07 18.57 -11.48
C GLN A 591 -0.33 19.45 -12.71
N THR A 592 -1.27 20.39 -12.63
CA THR A 592 -1.63 21.21 -13.78
C THR A 592 -0.57 22.28 -14.05
N ILE A 593 -0.11 22.41 -15.31
CA ILE A 593 0.71 23.51 -15.86
C ILE A 593 -0.08 24.16 -16.98
N LYS A 594 -0.12 25.50 -17.06
CA LYS A 594 -0.79 26.21 -18.15
C LYS A 594 0.21 26.79 -19.14
N VAL A 595 0.15 26.32 -20.37
CA VAL A 595 0.74 27.02 -21.52
C VAL A 595 -0.21 28.15 -21.91
N THR A 596 0.30 29.37 -22.06
CA THR A 596 -0.53 30.53 -22.41
C THR A 596 -1.09 30.41 -23.84
N ASP A 597 -2.06 31.29 -24.14
CA ASP A 597 -2.62 31.47 -25.48
C ASP A 597 -2.53 32.97 -25.81
N PRO A 598 -1.31 33.51 -26.04
CA PRO A 598 -1.07 34.94 -26.21
C PRO A 598 -1.78 35.48 -27.44
N LYS A 599 -2.43 36.63 -27.29
CA LYS A 599 -3.11 37.30 -28.41
C LYS A 599 -2.77 38.76 -28.46
N ILE A 600 -2.71 39.29 -29.68
CA ILE A 600 -2.60 40.72 -29.94
C ILE A 600 -3.74 41.18 -30.84
N GLY A 601 -4.18 42.41 -30.65
CA GLY A 601 -5.14 43.10 -31.51
C GLY A 601 -4.74 44.56 -31.64
N THR A 602 -4.64 45.04 -32.87
CA THR A 602 -3.81 46.23 -33.17
C THR A 602 -4.59 47.31 -33.94
N GLN A 603 -4.06 48.54 -33.98
CA GLN A 603 -4.69 49.68 -34.65
C GLN A 603 -3.67 50.77 -35.02
N ALA A 604 -3.28 50.82 -36.30
CA ALA A 604 -2.44 51.92 -36.82
C ALA A 604 -3.21 53.22 -37.04
N THR A 605 -2.58 54.32 -36.65
CA THR A 605 -3.04 55.70 -36.85
C THR A 605 -1.88 56.66 -37.14
N ASN A 606 -2.19 57.77 -37.80
CA ASN A 606 -1.37 58.96 -37.93
C ASN A 606 -1.13 59.57 -36.55
N ALA A 607 0.12 59.64 -36.09
CA ALA A 607 0.45 60.15 -34.75
C ALA A 607 0.02 61.60 -34.51
N ASN A 608 -0.11 62.40 -35.57
CA ASN A 608 -0.47 63.81 -35.47
C ASN A 608 -1.97 64.04 -35.20
N ASP A 609 -2.84 63.08 -35.56
CA ASP A 609 -4.29 63.30 -35.46
C ASP A 609 -5.16 62.06 -35.13
N GLY A 610 -4.59 60.86 -35.01
CA GLY A 610 -5.32 59.64 -34.66
C GLY A 610 -6.24 59.10 -35.77
N THR A 611 -6.09 59.53 -37.02
CA THR A 611 -6.81 58.95 -38.17
C THR A 611 -5.94 57.99 -38.97
N GLN A 612 -6.54 57.34 -39.96
CA GLN A 612 -5.82 56.47 -40.90
C GLN A 612 -5.43 57.20 -42.19
N ILE A 613 -5.44 58.53 -42.18
CA ILE A 613 -5.10 59.38 -43.34
C ILE A 613 -3.79 60.11 -43.04
N VAL A 614 -2.80 60.00 -43.93
CA VAL A 614 -1.48 60.61 -43.76
C VAL A 614 -1.10 61.45 -44.97
N GLU A 615 -0.55 62.64 -44.74
CA GLU A 615 0.03 63.47 -45.80
C GLU A 615 1.47 63.02 -46.10
N PRO A 616 1.90 62.93 -47.38
CA PRO A 616 3.24 62.47 -47.75
C PRO A 616 4.33 63.52 -47.49
N LEU A 617 4.53 63.89 -46.22
CA LEU A 617 5.49 64.91 -45.79
C LEU A 617 6.93 64.37 -45.72
N LYS A 618 7.88 65.30 -45.56
CA LYS A 618 9.33 65.02 -45.45
C LYS A 618 9.66 64.01 -44.35
N GLU A 619 8.95 64.09 -43.23
CA GLU A 619 9.00 63.18 -42.11
C GLU A 619 7.56 63.01 -41.61
N ILE A 620 7.17 61.78 -41.27
CA ILE A 620 5.85 61.42 -40.77
C ILE A 620 6.01 60.41 -39.63
N THR A 621 5.01 60.35 -38.76
CA THR A 621 4.95 59.36 -37.68
C THR A 621 3.62 58.61 -37.71
N ILE A 622 3.68 57.28 -37.69
CA ILE A 622 2.55 56.37 -37.54
C ILE A 622 2.68 55.70 -36.17
N ASN A 623 1.61 55.71 -35.38
CA ASN A 623 1.50 54.99 -34.12
C ASN A 623 0.57 53.80 -34.33
N ASP A 624 1.04 52.59 -34.08
CA ASP A 624 0.19 51.41 -33.93
C ASP A 624 -0.06 51.11 -32.45
N GLU A 625 -1.32 51.08 -32.04
CA GLU A 625 -1.73 50.73 -30.68
C GLU A 625 -1.94 49.21 -30.58
N VAL A 626 -0.99 48.53 -29.95
CA VAL A 626 -1.02 47.06 -29.77
C VAL A 626 -1.65 46.74 -28.44
N SER A 627 -2.89 46.24 -28.46
CA SER A 627 -3.47 45.58 -27.29
C SER A 627 -3.04 44.11 -27.22
N TYR A 628 -2.83 43.61 -26.01
CA TYR A 628 -2.40 42.22 -25.75
C TYR A 628 -3.27 41.54 -24.69
N GLU A 629 -3.45 40.23 -24.82
CA GLU A 629 -4.19 39.35 -23.91
C GLU A 629 -3.36 38.09 -23.54
N ASN A 630 -3.63 37.53 -22.37
CA ASN A 630 -3.04 36.29 -21.83
C ASN A 630 -1.51 36.26 -21.65
N LEU A 631 -0.86 37.41 -21.46
CA LEU A 631 0.59 37.46 -21.19
C LEU A 631 0.87 37.22 -19.70
N ILE A 632 2.01 36.61 -19.39
CA ILE A 632 2.44 36.32 -18.02
C ILE A 632 2.89 37.62 -17.34
N GLU A 633 2.29 37.94 -16.18
CA GLU A 633 2.64 39.16 -15.44
C GLU A 633 4.13 39.17 -15.03
N GLY A 634 4.78 40.33 -15.18
CA GLY A 634 6.20 40.50 -14.83
C GLY A 634 7.20 39.96 -15.86
N LYS A 635 6.76 39.35 -16.96
CA LYS A 635 7.66 38.89 -18.04
C LYS A 635 7.88 39.93 -19.13
N VAL A 636 9.07 39.90 -19.72
CA VAL A 636 9.51 40.75 -20.83
C VAL A 636 8.99 40.20 -22.16
N TYR A 637 8.39 41.10 -22.95
CA TYR A 637 7.98 40.86 -24.32
C TYR A 637 8.47 41.99 -25.23
N THR A 638 8.59 41.72 -26.53
CA THR A 638 8.83 42.75 -27.55
C THR A 638 7.86 42.58 -28.71
N VAL A 639 7.09 43.62 -29.03
CA VAL A 639 6.37 43.68 -30.31
C VAL A 639 7.29 44.29 -31.35
N THR A 640 7.40 43.66 -32.51
CA THR A 640 8.02 44.24 -33.71
C THR A 640 6.96 44.41 -34.78
N GLY A 641 6.73 45.66 -35.18
CA GLY A 641 5.83 46.01 -36.28
C GLY A 641 6.59 46.25 -37.59
N THR A 642 5.99 45.84 -38.71
CA THR A 642 6.52 46.03 -40.07
C THR A 642 5.45 46.65 -40.96
N LEU A 643 5.76 47.77 -41.60
CA LEU A 643 4.88 48.36 -42.62
C LEU A 643 5.01 47.59 -43.94
N MET A 644 3.86 47.26 -44.54
CA MET A 644 3.69 46.50 -45.78
C MET A 644 3.01 47.39 -46.84
N ASP A 645 3.43 47.29 -48.10
CA ASP A 645 2.73 47.96 -49.21
C ASP A 645 1.51 47.12 -49.62
N LYS A 646 0.31 47.68 -49.44
CA LYS A 646 -0.96 46.94 -49.65
C LYS A 646 -1.17 46.51 -51.09
N SER A 647 -0.50 47.16 -52.05
CA SER A 647 -0.62 46.84 -53.48
C SER A 647 0.25 45.68 -53.93
N THR A 648 1.28 45.32 -53.16
CA THR A 648 2.22 44.22 -53.48
C THR A 648 2.21 43.08 -52.46
N GLY A 649 1.82 43.34 -51.20
CA GLY A 649 1.99 42.41 -50.09
C GLY A 649 3.44 42.31 -49.58
N GLU A 650 4.34 43.15 -50.07
CA GLU A 650 5.76 43.18 -49.70
C GLU A 650 6.06 44.28 -48.67
N PRO A 651 7.08 44.13 -47.81
CA PRO A 651 7.47 45.17 -46.86
C PRO A 651 7.80 46.50 -47.52
N LEU A 652 7.26 47.59 -46.96
CA LEU A 652 7.44 48.96 -47.43
C LEU A 652 8.93 49.33 -47.40
N LEU A 653 9.48 49.71 -48.56
CA LEU A 653 10.87 50.16 -48.68
C LEU A 653 10.96 51.69 -48.76
N VAL A 654 11.59 52.29 -47.77
CA VAL A 654 12.00 53.70 -47.78
C VAL A 654 13.52 53.76 -47.82
N ASP A 655 14.06 54.44 -48.83
CA ASP A 655 15.50 54.53 -49.14
C ASP A 655 16.23 53.17 -49.06
N ASN A 656 15.61 52.16 -49.69
CA ASN A 656 16.03 50.77 -49.79
C ASN A 656 16.12 49.99 -48.45
N LYS A 657 15.47 50.48 -47.39
CA LYS A 657 15.31 49.75 -46.12
C LYS A 657 13.84 49.45 -45.85
N LYS A 658 13.56 48.30 -45.23
CA LYS A 658 12.24 48.00 -44.67
C LYS A 658 11.91 49.03 -43.59
N VAL A 659 10.65 49.48 -43.52
CA VAL A 659 10.18 50.34 -42.42
C VAL A 659 9.63 49.45 -41.30
N THR A 660 10.39 49.37 -40.21
CA THR A 660 10.12 48.51 -39.05
C THR A 660 10.34 49.29 -37.75
N ALA A 661 9.53 49.03 -36.73
CA ALA A 661 9.68 49.57 -35.39
C ALA A 661 9.48 48.47 -34.34
N SER A 662 9.99 48.64 -33.12
CA SER A 662 9.83 47.65 -32.05
C SER A 662 9.69 48.31 -30.68
N THR A 663 8.77 47.82 -29.87
CA THR A 663 8.54 48.28 -28.49
C THR A 663 8.70 47.10 -27.53
N THR A 664 9.58 47.26 -26.55
CA THR A 664 9.87 46.28 -25.50
C THR A 664 9.18 46.70 -24.20
N PHE A 665 8.54 45.77 -23.51
CA PHE A 665 7.73 46.06 -22.32
C PHE A 665 7.73 44.88 -21.35
N ILE A 666 7.45 45.17 -20.08
CA ILE A 666 7.17 44.15 -19.06
C ILE A 666 5.65 44.10 -18.89
N ALA A 667 5.05 42.92 -19.05
CA ALA A 667 3.60 42.75 -18.97
C ALA A 667 3.08 43.10 -17.57
N GLY A 668 2.01 43.91 -17.51
CA GLY A 668 1.48 44.49 -16.26
C GLY A 668 2.18 45.77 -15.77
N VAL A 669 3.42 46.03 -16.21
CA VAL A 669 4.21 47.20 -15.78
C VAL A 669 4.22 48.31 -16.85
N GLY A 670 4.52 47.98 -18.11
CA GLY A 670 4.59 48.92 -19.23
C GLY A 670 5.90 48.89 -20.01
N GLU A 671 6.06 49.87 -20.91
CA GLU A 671 7.20 50.02 -21.82
C GLU A 671 8.51 50.31 -21.07
N VAL A 672 9.63 49.68 -21.48
CA VAL A 672 10.96 49.80 -20.85
C VAL A 672 12.06 49.96 -21.90
N SER A 673 13.24 50.46 -21.51
CA SER A 673 14.42 50.40 -22.38
C SER A 673 14.92 48.96 -22.54
N LYS A 674 15.67 48.65 -23.61
CA LYS A 674 16.18 47.28 -23.84
C LYS A 674 17.27 46.89 -22.84
N GLU A 675 17.88 47.88 -22.20
CA GLU A 675 18.85 47.76 -21.13
C GLU A 675 18.21 47.50 -19.75
N GLU A 676 16.92 47.84 -19.58
CA GLU A 676 16.12 47.61 -18.36
C GLU A 676 15.15 46.42 -18.51
N ALA A 677 15.11 45.80 -19.69
CA ALA A 677 14.21 44.69 -20.03
C ALA A 677 14.68 43.36 -19.42
N VAL A 678 14.37 43.16 -18.13
CA VAL A 678 14.61 41.91 -17.39
C VAL A 678 13.28 41.41 -16.81
N ASP A 679 13.06 40.09 -16.81
CA ASP A 679 11.91 39.48 -16.13
C ASP A 679 11.94 39.77 -14.62
N ALA A 680 10.78 39.85 -13.99
CA ALA A 680 10.69 39.96 -12.54
C ALA A 680 11.19 38.68 -11.83
N ASP A 681 11.88 38.85 -10.69
CA ASP A 681 12.37 37.76 -9.83
C ASP A 681 11.23 37.01 -9.08
N GLU A 682 9.98 37.51 -9.16
CA GLU A 682 8.82 36.90 -8.50
C GLU A 682 8.22 35.77 -9.34
N VAL A 683 7.81 34.67 -8.69
CA VAL A 683 7.14 33.53 -9.34
C VAL A 683 5.79 33.97 -9.89
N PRO A 684 5.57 33.98 -11.21
CA PRO A 684 4.33 34.51 -11.79
C PRO A 684 3.12 33.61 -11.49
N ILE A 685 2.01 34.22 -11.13
CA ILE A 685 0.73 33.54 -10.84
C ILE A 685 -0.46 34.12 -11.63
N ASN A 686 -0.27 35.23 -12.34
CA ASN A 686 -1.33 35.95 -13.05
C ASN A 686 -1.07 36.00 -14.55
N LEU A 687 -2.16 35.99 -15.33
CA LEU A 687 -2.17 36.44 -16.71
C LEU A 687 -2.79 37.83 -16.78
N VAL A 688 -2.17 38.72 -17.56
CA VAL A 688 -2.56 40.13 -17.69
C VAL A 688 -2.89 40.48 -19.13
N SER A 689 -3.50 41.65 -19.30
CA SER A 689 -3.89 42.21 -20.59
C SER A 689 -3.73 43.72 -20.55
N GLY A 690 -3.30 44.33 -21.65
CA GLY A 690 -2.85 45.72 -21.64
C GLY A 690 -2.63 46.27 -23.04
N LYS A 691 -1.88 47.38 -23.13
CA LYS A 691 -1.54 48.03 -24.40
C LYS A 691 -0.12 48.61 -24.38
N VAL A 692 0.50 48.67 -25.56
CA VAL A 692 1.74 49.41 -25.86
C VAL A 692 1.63 50.08 -27.23
N ASN A 693 2.49 51.06 -27.54
CA ASN A 693 2.50 51.69 -28.86
C ASN A 693 3.78 51.33 -29.64
N VAL A 694 3.63 50.92 -30.90
CA VAL A 694 4.73 50.75 -31.86
C VAL A 694 4.78 51.97 -32.76
N THR A 695 5.85 52.77 -32.65
CA THR A 695 5.95 54.09 -33.30
C THR A 695 6.94 54.06 -34.48
N PHE A 696 6.48 54.40 -35.68
CA PHE A 696 7.25 54.43 -36.91
C PHE A 696 7.48 55.87 -37.38
N THR A 697 8.73 56.33 -37.42
CA THR A 697 9.08 57.65 -37.99
C THR A 697 9.94 57.50 -39.26
N PHE A 698 9.48 58.03 -40.40
CA PHE A 698 10.14 57.87 -41.70
C PHE A 698 9.69 58.94 -42.71
N ALA A 699 10.29 58.95 -43.92
CA ALA A 699 9.97 59.93 -44.97
C ALA A 699 8.79 59.50 -45.86
N GLY A 700 7.72 60.30 -45.88
CA GLY A 700 6.47 60.00 -46.62
C GLY A 700 6.45 60.44 -48.10
N VAL A 701 7.39 61.28 -48.54
CA VAL A 701 7.39 62.03 -49.82
C VAL A 701 7.33 61.22 -51.13
N LYS A 702 7.31 59.88 -51.06
CA LYS A 702 7.22 58.97 -52.22
C LYS A 702 5.94 58.11 -52.19
N LEU A 703 5.03 58.40 -51.26
CA LEU A 703 3.90 57.52 -50.92
C LEU A 703 2.53 58.09 -51.34
N HIS A 704 2.49 59.16 -52.14
CA HIS A 704 1.26 59.70 -52.73
C HIS A 704 0.36 58.60 -53.32
N ASN A 705 -0.93 58.61 -52.96
CA ASN A 705 -1.93 57.62 -53.38
C ASN A 705 -1.58 56.14 -53.04
N LYS A 706 -0.79 55.88 -52.00
CA LYS A 706 -0.56 54.51 -51.50
C LYS A 706 -1.46 54.15 -50.33
N GLU A 707 -1.79 52.87 -50.22
CA GLU A 707 -2.22 52.26 -48.95
C GLU A 707 -1.10 51.38 -48.42
N VAL A 708 -0.85 51.44 -47.12
CA VAL A 708 0.10 50.59 -46.40
C VAL A 708 -0.61 49.96 -45.21
N VAL A 709 -0.15 48.80 -44.76
CA VAL A 709 -0.74 48.05 -43.64
C VAL A 709 0.38 47.68 -42.68
N VAL A 710 0.17 47.78 -41.37
CA VAL A 710 1.16 47.30 -40.39
C VAL A 710 0.87 45.84 -40.04
N PHE A 711 1.93 45.04 -39.95
CA PHE A 711 1.92 43.66 -39.42
C PHE A 711 2.75 43.61 -38.14
N GLU A 712 2.24 42.96 -37.10
CA GLU A 712 2.84 42.90 -35.77
C GLU A 712 3.20 41.48 -35.37
N SER A 713 4.41 41.29 -34.85
CA SER A 713 4.89 40.06 -34.23
C SER A 713 5.21 40.32 -32.77
N LEU A 714 4.52 39.64 -31.85
CA LEU A 714 4.82 39.64 -30.42
C LEU A 714 5.81 38.52 -30.12
N THR A 715 6.94 38.88 -29.52
CA THR A 715 8.04 37.95 -29.23
C THR A 715 8.37 37.87 -27.74
N ARG A 716 8.74 36.65 -27.32
CA ARG A 716 9.19 36.24 -25.99
C ARG A 716 10.42 35.35 -26.20
N ASN A 717 11.56 35.69 -25.58
CA ASN A 717 12.82 34.94 -25.75
C ASN A 717 13.17 34.60 -27.22
N GLU A 718 13.08 35.60 -28.10
CA GLU A 718 13.24 35.48 -29.57
C GLU A 718 12.25 34.53 -30.30
N THR A 719 11.33 33.89 -29.59
CA THR A 719 10.21 33.12 -30.17
C THR A 719 9.00 34.03 -30.41
N GLU A 720 8.34 33.89 -31.56
CA GLU A 720 7.05 34.53 -31.85
C GLU A 720 5.94 33.77 -31.13
N VAL A 721 5.20 34.46 -30.25
CA VAL A 721 4.13 33.87 -29.43
C VAL A 721 2.73 34.39 -29.78
N ALA A 722 2.64 35.53 -30.50
CA ALA A 722 1.43 35.97 -31.18
C ALA A 722 1.77 36.81 -32.41
N VAL A 723 0.90 36.81 -33.43
CA VAL A 723 1.11 37.56 -34.67
C VAL A 723 -0.21 38.11 -35.22
N HIS A 724 -0.20 39.33 -35.74
CA HIS A 724 -1.31 39.93 -36.49
C HIS A 724 -0.79 40.40 -37.85
N ALA A 725 -1.22 39.74 -38.92
CA ALA A 725 -0.63 39.90 -40.25
C ALA A 725 -1.67 39.73 -41.39
N ASP A 726 -2.73 40.54 -41.37
CA ASP A 726 -3.72 40.59 -42.46
C ASP A 726 -3.57 41.86 -43.31
N ILE A 727 -3.17 41.68 -44.58
CA ILE A 727 -3.03 42.74 -45.59
C ILE A 727 -4.37 43.43 -45.95
N ASN A 728 -5.49 42.90 -45.48
CA ASN A 728 -6.84 43.41 -45.70
C ASN A 728 -7.45 44.07 -44.45
N ASP A 729 -6.75 44.13 -43.32
CA ASP A 729 -7.29 44.76 -42.12
C ASP A 729 -7.38 46.29 -42.32
N GLU A 730 -8.61 46.78 -42.47
CA GLU A 730 -8.87 48.21 -42.58
C GLU A 730 -8.60 48.96 -41.26
N LYS A 731 -8.42 48.30 -40.09
CA LYS A 731 -7.87 48.94 -38.87
C LYS A 731 -6.36 49.16 -38.94
N GLN A 732 -5.65 48.35 -39.72
CA GLN A 732 -4.21 48.50 -39.94
C GLN A 732 -3.85 49.31 -41.19
N THR A 733 -4.83 49.56 -42.05
CA THR A 733 -4.61 50.27 -43.30
C THR A 733 -4.44 51.78 -43.08
N ILE A 734 -3.23 52.30 -43.31
CA ILE A 734 -2.96 53.74 -43.45
C ILE A 734 -3.03 54.12 -44.94
N LYS A 735 -3.78 55.17 -45.24
CA LYS A 735 -4.04 55.67 -46.60
C LYS A 735 -3.37 57.02 -46.79
N PHE A 736 -2.44 57.10 -47.73
CA PHE A 736 -1.72 58.33 -48.06
C PHE A 736 -2.54 59.20 -49.00
N THR A 737 -2.58 60.50 -48.72
CA THR A 737 -3.25 61.47 -49.60
C THR A 737 -2.57 61.56 -50.97
N ASP A 738 -3.31 62.08 -51.94
CA ASP A 738 -2.81 62.40 -53.28
C ASP A 738 -3.17 63.86 -53.62
N PRO A 739 -2.53 64.84 -52.94
CA PRO A 739 -2.87 66.25 -53.08
C PRO A 739 -2.72 66.71 -54.53
N LYS A 740 -3.75 67.33 -55.07
CA LYS A 740 -3.77 67.83 -56.45
C LYS A 740 -4.24 69.26 -56.49
N ILE A 741 -3.67 70.02 -57.42
CA ILE A 741 -4.13 71.37 -57.77
C ILE A 741 -4.35 71.49 -59.27
N GLY A 742 -5.34 72.27 -59.66
CA GLY A 742 -5.65 72.61 -61.04
C GLY A 742 -6.11 74.06 -61.12
N THR A 743 -5.53 74.84 -62.03
CA THR A 743 -5.44 76.30 -61.86
C THR A 743 -5.90 77.06 -63.11
N ASN A 744 -6.15 78.38 -63.00
CA ASN A 744 -6.82 79.18 -64.03
C ASN A 744 -6.60 80.70 -63.87
N ALA A 745 -5.49 81.23 -64.42
CA ALA A 745 -5.18 82.67 -64.37
C ALA A 745 -6.10 83.56 -65.22
N THR A 746 -6.60 84.65 -64.63
CA THR A 746 -7.49 85.62 -65.29
C THR A 746 -7.17 87.07 -64.89
N ASN A 747 -7.61 88.03 -65.68
CA ASN A 747 -7.61 89.45 -65.34
C ASN A 747 -8.66 89.70 -64.23
N ALA A 748 -8.22 90.17 -63.07
CA ALA A 748 -9.07 90.31 -61.89
C ALA A 748 -10.19 91.37 -62.05
N ASN A 749 -10.12 92.21 -63.08
CA ASN A 749 -11.08 93.30 -63.32
C ASN A 749 -12.25 92.88 -64.23
N ASP A 750 -12.05 91.90 -65.12
CA ASP A 750 -13.03 91.52 -66.16
C ASP A 750 -13.16 90.00 -66.42
N GLY A 751 -12.35 89.17 -65.76
CA GLY A 751 -12.36 87.71 -65.90
C GLY A 751 -11.75 87.18 -67.20
N THR A 752 -11.21 88.03 -68.07
CA THR A 752 -10.66 87.62 -69.37
C THR A 752 -9.23 87.08 -69.25
N LYS A 753 -8.70 86.52 -70.34
CA LYS A 753 -7.28 86.18 -70.48
C LYS A 753 -6.43 87.34 -71.03
N LEU A 754 -7.00 88.55 -71.16
CA LEU A 754 -6.36 89.70 -71.81
C LEU A 754 -6.04 90.80 -70.79
N PHE A 755 -4.88 91.44 -70.97
CA PHE A 755 -4.40 92.50 -70.09
C PHE A 755 -3.93 93.71 -70.91
N ASP A 756 -4.35 94.91 -70.50
CA ASP A 756 -3.70 96.15 -70.94
C ASP A 756 -2.33 96.30 -70.24
N PRO A 757 -1.27 96.68 -70.97
CA PRO A 757 0.08 96.85 -70.41
C PRO A 757 0.19 98.18 -69.65
N THR A 758 -0.29 98.20 -68.40
CA THR A 758 -0.27 99.39 -67.53
C THR A 758 0.75 99.26 -66.38
N GLU A 759 1.06 100.36 -65.70
CA GLU A 759 1.99 100.37 -64.55
C GLU A 759 1.50 99.54 -63.34
N LYS A 760 0.21 99.18 -63.30
CA LYS A 760 -0.38 98.33 -62.27
C LYS A 760 -1.50 97.47 -62.87
N VAL A 761 -1.20 96.19 -63.05
CA VAL A 761 -2.18 95.15 -63.38
C VAL A 761 -2.41 94.22 -62.18
N THR A 762 -3.60 93.62 -62.11
CA THR A 762 -3.95 92.63 -61.09
C THR A 762 -4.47 91.36 -61.77
N LEU A 763 -3.80 90.25 -61.51
CA LEU A 763 -4.11 88.92 -62.04
C LEU A 763 -4.67 88.08 -60.90
N ASN A 764 -5.80 87.41 -61.14
CA ASN A 764 -6.41 86.46 -60.23
C ASN A 764 -6.23 85.06 -60.80
N ASP A 765 -5.39 84.24 -60.18
CA ASP A 765 -5.36 82.81 -60.46
C ASP A 765 -6.32 82.07 -59.54
N GLU A 766 -7.28 81.35 -60.15
CA GLU A 766 -8.23 80.52 -59.42
C GLU A 766 -7.66 79.10 -59.29
N VAL A 767 -7.19 78.76 -58.09
CA VAL A 767 -6.60 77.46 -57.76
C VAL A 767 -7.66 76.56 -57.17
N SER A 768 -8.09 75.56 -57.94
CA SER A 768 -8.83 74.42 -57.40
C SER A 768 -7.89 73.40 -56.79
N TYR A 769 -8.32 72.77 -55.70
CA TYR A 769 -7.57 71.72 -54.99
C TYR A 769 -8.43 70.48 -54.76
N GLU A 770 -7.79 69.31 -54.70
CA GLU A 770 -8.40 68.01 -54.43
C GLU A 770 -7.56 67.21 -53.42
N ASN A 771 -8.22 66.31 -52.68
CA ASN A 771 -7.62 65.37 -51.73
C ASN A 771 -6.85 66.01 -50.55
N LEU A 772 -7.25 67.20 -50.11
CA LEU A 772 -6.68 67.84 -48.92
C LEU A 772 -7.46 67.44 -47.66
N ILE A 773 -6.80 67.41 -46.50
CA ILE A 773 -7.45 67.05 -45.23
C ILE A 773 -8.27 68.23 -44.71
N GLU A 774 -9.56 68.00 -44.45
CA GLU A 774 -10.49 68.99 -43.90
C GLU A 774 -9.94 69.61 -42.60
N GLY A 775 -9.99 70.95 -42.50
CA GLY A 775 -9.55 71.69 -41.30
C GLY A 775 -8.04 71.97 -41.22
N GLN A 776 -7.19 71.39 -42.07
CA GLN A 776 -5.75 71.69 -42.07
C GLN A 776 -5.42 73.00 -42.80
N VAL A 777 -4.38 73.71 -42.31
CA VAL A 777 -3.81 74.90 -42.96
C VAL A 777 -2.89 74.52 -44.12
N TYR A 778 -3.10 75.17 -45.27
CA TYR A 778 -2.27 75.07 -46.48
C TYR A 778 -1.92 76.47 -47.02
N THR A 779 -0.88 76.56 -47.84
CA THR A 779 -0.53 77.78 -48.59
C THR A 779 -0.24 77.43 -50.04
N VAL A 780 -0.98 78.02 -51.00
CA VAL A 780 -0.54 78.03 -52.40
C VAL A 780 0.41 79.20 -52.60
N THR A 781 1.55 78.97 -53.23
CA THR A 781 2.45 80.01 -53.75
C THR A 781 2.51 79.92 -55.27
N GLY A 782 2.16 81.00 -55.95
CA GLY A 782 2.24 81.10 -57.40
C GLY A 782 3.42 81.96 -57.86
N ILE A 783 3.97 81.66 -59.04
CA ILE A 783 5.11 82.34 -59.67
C ILE A 783 4.74 82.73 -61.10
N LEU A 784 4.94 84.02 -61.46
CA LEU A 784 4.73 84.47 -62.84
C LEU A 784 5.90 84.07 -63.75
N MET A 785 5.61 83.36 -64.84
CA MET A 785 6.55 82.85 -65.83
C MET A 785 6.31 83.47 -67.21
N ASP A 786 7.37 83.84 -67.93
CA ASP A 786 7.27 84.27 -69.33
C ASP A 786 7.29 83.05 -70.26
N LYS A 787 6.22 82.88 -71.03
CA LYS A 787 5.99 81.72 -71.88
C LYS A 787 7.06 81.49 -72.94
N LYS A 788 7.65 82.57 -73.46
CA LYS A 788 8.61 82.53 -74.57
C LYS A 788 10.03 82.15 -74.11
N THR A 789 10.38 82.49 -72.88
CA THR A 789 11.74 82.31 -72.33
C THR A 789 11.83 81.23 -71.26
N GLY A 790 10.69 80.77 -70.72
CA GLY A 790 10.64 79.79 -69.63
C GLY A 790 11.25 80.30 -68.31
N ARG A 791 11.35 81.63 -68.15
CA ARG A 791 11.95 82.28 -66.97
C ARG A 791 10.89 83.01 -66.17
N SER A 792 11.07 83.03 -64.85
CA SER A 792 10.21 83.81 -63.96
C SER A 792 10.38 85.31 -64.18
N LEU A 793 9.29 86.05 -64.04
CA LEU A 793 9.29 87.51 -64.06
C LEU A 793 9.87 88.02 -62.74
N SER A 794 10.57 89.16 -62.78
CA SER A 794 11.19 89.75 -61.60
C SER A 794 11.05 91.27 -61.61
N ALA A 795 10.83 91.87 -60.45
CA ALA A 795 10.86 93.31 -60.22
C ALA A 795 11.94 93.63 -59.17
N ASN A 796 12.77 94.64 -59.42
CA ASN A 796 13.87 95.05 -58.53
C ASN A 796 14.78 93.89 -58.08
N GLY A 797 15.03 92.93 -58.98
CA GLY A 797 15.86 91.75 -58.71
C GLY A 797 15.19 90.61 -57.93
N LYS A 798 13.93 90.76 -57.49
CA LYS A 798 13.15 89.70 -56.83
C LYS A 798 12.12 89.12 -57.80
N THR A 799 11.95 87.80 -57.77
CA THR A 799 10.90 87.10 -58.51
C THR A 799 9.50 87.60 -58.12
N LEU A 800 8.61 87.71 -59.10
CA LEU A 800 7.19 88.03 -58.86
C LEU A 800 6.45 86.77 -58.43
N THR A 801 6.21 86.68 -57.12
CA THR A 801 5.40 85.63 -56.50
C THR A 801 4.21 86.23 -55.75
N ALA A 802 3.18 85.43 -55.54
CA ALA A 802 2.07 85.71 -54.63
C ALA A 802 1.74 84.42 -53.85
N SER A 803 1.18 84.55 -52.64
CA SER A 803 0.81 83.37 -51.84
C SER A 803 -0.50 83.58 -51.09
N THR A 804 -1.38 82.59 -51.14
CA THR A 804 -2.66 82.58 -50.41
C THR A 804 -2.68 81.42 -49.42
N THR A 805 -2.93 81.73 -48.16
CA THR A 805 -3.06 80.74 -47.07
C THR A 805 -4.52 80.50 -46.77
N PHE A 806 -4.89 79.25 -46.56
CA PHE A 806 -6.28 78.83 -46.39
C PHE A 806 -6.39 77.61 -45.49
N ILE A 807 -7.59 77.37 -44.98
CA ILE A 807 -7.96 76.14 -44.28
C ILE A 807 -8.83 75.32 -45.24
N ALA A 808 -8.46 74.07 -45.51
CA ALA A 808 -9.20 73.22 -46.43
C ALA A 808 -10.63 72.96 -45.92
N GLY A 809 -11.61 73.08 -46.80
CA GLY A 809 -13.04 73.02 -46.45
C GLY A 809 -13.63 74.29 -45.82
N VAL A 810 -12.82 75.25 -45.37
CA VAL A 810 -13.27 76.48 -44.71
C VAL A 810 -13.04 77.73 -45.58
N GLY A 811 -11.87 77.88 -46.20
CA GLY A 811 -11.53 79.00 -47.07
C GLY A 811 -10.29 79.80 -46.62
N GLU A 812 -10.09 80.96 -47.25
CA GLU A 812 -8.89 81.80 -47.10
C GLU A 812 -8.77 82.45 -45.71
N VAL A 813 -7.54 82.49 -45.16
CA VAL A 813 -7.25 83.07 -43.83
C VAL A 813 -5.97 83.92 -43.85
N SER A 814 -5.96 84.97 -43.04
CA SER A 814 -4.74 85.75 -42.79
C SER A 814 -3.70 84.90 -42.04
N LYS A 815 -2.43 84.89 -42.48
CA LYS A 815 -1.35 84.07 -41.89
C LYS A 815 -1.26 84.19 -40.35
N ASP A 816 -1.43 85.40 -39.79
CA ASP A 816 -1.40 85.65 -38.33
C ASP A 816 -2.54 84.99 -37.53
N LYS A 817 -3.57 84.46 -38.21
CA LYS A 817 -4.70 83.73 -37.65
C LYS A 817 -4.72 82.24 -38.04
N ALA A 818 -3.79 81.79 -38.89
CA ALA A 818 -3.68 80.41 -39.32
C ALA A 818 -3.00 79.58 -38.21
N LYS A 819 -3.74 79.29 -37.15
CA LYS A 819 -3.44 78.24 -36.17
C LYS A 819 -4.51 77.17 -36.33
N ASP A 820 -4.13 75.91 -36.46
CA ASP A 820 -5.07 74.81 -36.77
C ASP A 820 -6.23 74.80 -35.76
N THR A 821 -7.42 75.18 -36.22
CA THR A 821 -8.55 75.51 -35.34
C THR A 821 -9.55 74.36 -35.30
N VAL A 822 -9.17 73.29 -34.58
CA VAL A 822 -9.99 72.25 -33.92
C VAL A 822 -11.45 72.11 -34.40
N THR A 823 -11.82 70.94 -34.94
CA THR A 823 -12.83 70.00 -34.35
C THR A 823 -13.11 68.82 -35.30
N GLU A 824 -12.59 67.63 -34.96
CA GLU A 824 -13.07 66.26 -35.27
C GLU A 824 -13.39 65.81 -36.71
N LYS A 825 -13.57 66.69 -37.70
CA LYS A 825 -13.80 66.29 -39.10
C LYS A 825 -12.52 66.26 -39.90
N LYS A 826 -12.18 65.08 -40.42
CA LYS A 826 -10.92 64.78 -41.12
C LYS A 826 -11.21 63.97 -42.38
N ASN A 827 -12.10 64.50 -43.22
CA ASN A 827 -12.38 63.94 -44.54
C ASN A 827 -11.38 64.48 -45.57
N LEU A 828 -11.27 63.80 -46.71
CA LEU A 828 -10.66 64.42 -47.88
C LEU A 828 -11.66 65.38 -48.53
N VAL A 829 -11.24 66.62 -48.74
CA VAL A 829 -12.04 67.69 -49.33
C VAL A 829 -11.38 68.30 -50.56
N SER A 830 -12.24 68.83 -51.42
CA SER A 830 -11.87 69.56 -52.64
C SER A 830 -12.52 70.95 -52.61
N GLY A 831 -11.87 71.95 -53.18
CA GLY A 831 -12.32 73.33 -53.09
C GLY A 831 -11.57 74.28 -54.01
N LYS A 832 -11.65 75.58 -53.74
CA LYS A 832 -10.96 76.65 -54.49
C LYS A 832 -10.46 77.77 -53.59
N VAL A 833 -9.37 78.41 -54.01
CA VAL A 833 -8.84 79.68 -53.47
C VAL A 833 -8.31 80.56 -54.61
N SER A 834 -8.10 81.85 -54.36
CA SER A 834 -7.52 82.77 -55.36
C SER A 834 -6.12 83.24 -54.97
N VAL A 835 -5.16 83.12 -55.90
CA VAL A 835 -3.81 83.68 -55.78
C VAL A 835 -3.76 84.99 -56.57
N VAL A 836 -3.74 86.11 -55.86
CA VAL A 836 -3.85 87.46 -56.45
C VAL A 836 -2.49 88.12 -56.58
N PHE A 837 -2.04 88.32 -57.81
CA PHE A 837 -0.81 89.06 -58.12
C PHE A 837 -1.14 90.51 -58.44
N THR A 838 -0.32 91.45 -57.99
CA THR A 838 -0.38 92.86 -58.42
C THR A 838 1.02 93.35 -58.77
N PHE A 839 1.23 93.74 -60.02
CA PHE A 839 2.56 94.02 -60.58
C PHE A 839 2.50 95.04 -61.74
N ASN A 840 3.66 95.50 -62.21
CA ASN A 840 3.75 96.41 -63.35
C ASN A 840 3.76 95.62 -64.67
N GLY A 841 2.73 95.81 -65.50
CA GLY A 841 2.55 95.16 -66.80
C GLY A 841 3.02 95.99 -68.00
N GLY A 842 3.46 97.24 -67.78
CA GLY A 842 3.77 98.20 -68.86
C GLY A 842 4.82 97.72 -69.86
N ASN A 843 5.79 96.92 -69.37
CA ASN A 843 6.87 96.33 -70.15
C ASN A 843 6.57 94.92 -70.69
N LEU A 844 5.31 94.47 -70.64
CA LEU A 844 4.90 93.12 -71.06
C LEU A 844 4.15 93.08 -72.40
N GLN A 845 4.09 94.18 -73.13
CA GLN A 845 3.38 94.32 -74.42
C GLN A 845 3.63 93.14 -75.38
N GLY A 846 2.56 92.49 -75.82
CA GLY A 846 2.62 91.35 -76.74
C GLY A 846 3.11 90.02 -76.15
N ARG A 847 3.47 89.97 -74.86
CA ARG A 847 3.94 88.75 -74.19
C ARG A 847 2.77 87.89 -73.71
N GLU A 848 3.03 86.59 -73.64
CA GLU A 848 2.19 85.62 -72.95
C GLU A 848 2.86 85.24 -71.63
N ILE A 849 2.11 85.37 -70.54
CA ILE A 849 2.53 85.07 -69.17
C ILE A 849 1.73 83.85 -68.71
N VAL A 850 2.39 82.97 -67.97
CA VAL A 850 1.82 81.73 -67.42
C VAL A 850 2.11 81.77 -65.92
N VAL A 851 1.19 81.32 -65.08
CA VAL A 851 1.46 81.16 -63.65
C VAL A 851 1.80 79.68 -63.39
N PHE A 852 2.79 79.45 -62.52
CA PHE A 852 3.12 78.14 -61.95
C PHE A 852 2.79 78.14 -60.47
N GLU A 853 2.14 77.08 -59.98
CA GLU A 853 1.67 76.99 -58.60
C GLU A 853 2.34 75.83 -57.85
N SER A 854 2.73 76.11 -56.60
CA SER A 854 3.11 75.12 -55.60
C SER A 854 2.10 75.16 -54.46
N LEU A 855 1.53 74.02 -54.08
CA LEU A 855 0.76 73.85 -52.85
C LEU A 855 1.72 73.38 -51.74
N LEU A 856 1.74 74.11 -50.63
CA LEU A 856 2.59 73.82 -49.47
C LEU A 856 1.75 73.50 -48.22
N ARG A 857 2.23 72.52 -47.46
CA ARG A 857 1.83 72.18 -46.08
C ARG A 857 3.10 72.26 -45.23
N GLU A 858 3.07 73.03 -44.14
CA GLU A 858 4.23 73.21 -43.24
C GLU A 858 5.53 73.62 -43.98
N ASP A 859 5.39 74.55 -44.94
CA ASP A 859 6.43 75.01 -45.88
C ASP A 859 7.09 73.90 -46.75
N PHE A 860 6.55 72.68 -46.74
CA PHE A 860 6.90 71.59 -47.65
C PHE A 860 5.93 71.52 -48.84
N GLU A 861 6.46 71.34 -50.05
CA GLU A 861 5.67 71.27 -51.30
C GLU A 861 5.03 69.88 -51.46
N ILE A 862 3.70 69.82 -51.47
CA ILE A 862 2.92 68.57 -51.55
C ILE A 862 2.18 68.37 -52.88
N ALA A 863 2.03 69.43 -53.70
CA ALA A 863 1.55 69.34 -55.08
C ALA A 863 2.05 70.54 -55.89
N THR A 864 2.18 70.38 -57.22
CA THR A 864 2.52 71.47 -58.14
C THR A 864 1.69 71.42 -59.43
N HIS A 865 1.51 72.59 -60.06
CA HIS A 865 1.06 72.73 -61.44
C HIS A 865 2.00 73.70 -62.15
N ALA A 866 2.86 73.18 -63.03
CA ALA A 866 4.00 73.93 -63.57
C ALA A 866 4.24 73.65 -65.08
N ASP A 867 3.18 73.74 -65.89
CA ASP A 867 3.28 73.62 -67.36
C ASP A 867 3.29 74.99 -68.06
N ILE A 868 4.41 75.31 -68.72
CA ILE A 868 4.58 76.55 -69.51
C ILE A 868 3.65 76.62 -70.74
N ASN A 869 3.00 75.52 -71.12
CA ASN A 869 2.13 75.43 -72.28
C ASN A 869 0.64 75.55 -71.94
N ASP A 870 0.25 75.49 -70.66
CA ASP A 870 -1.15 75.42 -70.27
C ASP A 870 -1.94 76.68 -70.71
N GLY A 871 -2.96 76.45 -71.55
CA GLY A 871 -3.87 77.48 -72.03
C GLY A 871 -4.82 78.02 -70.97
N LYS A 872 -5.05 77.30 -69.86
CA LYS A 872 -5.74 77.82 -68.68
C LYS A 872 -4.85 78.78 -67.90
N GLN A 873 -3.54 78.51 -67.82
CA GLN A 873 -2.61 79.43 -67.17
C GLN A 873 -2.10 80.58 -68.05
N THR A 874 -2.20 80.45 -69.37
CA THR A 874 -1.74 81.52 -70.28
C THR A 874 -2.68 82.73 -70.26
N VAL A 875 -2.14 83.88 -69.87
CA VAL A 875 -2.73 85.22 -70.11
C VAL A 875 -1.86 86.03 -71.08
N LYS A 876 -2.47 87.01 -71.76
CA LYS A 876 -1.82 87.76 -72.85
C LYS A 876 -1.96 89.26 -72.71
N PHE A 877 -0.83 89.95 -72.78
CA PHE A 877 -0.77 91.41 -72.77
C PHE A 877 -0.95 91.92 -74.20
N ILE A 878 -2.00 92.72 -74.44
CA ILE A 878 -2.30 93.22 -75.79
C ILE A 878 -1.41 94.42 -76.15
N ASN A 879 -1.12 94.60 -77.43
CA ASN A 879 -0.55 95.86 -77.91
C ASN A 879 -1.66 96.92 -77.91
N PRO A 880 -1.42 98.15 -77.40
CA PRO A 880 -2.42 99.20 -77.40
C PRO A 880 -2.80 99.59 -78.84
N LEU A 881 -4.08 99.45 -79.18
CA LEU A 881 -4.62 99.90 -80.47
C LEU A 881 -4.71 101.42 -80.49
N ILE A 882 -3.75 102.07 -81.16
CA ILE A 882 -3.76 103.52 -81.38
C ILE A 882 -4.93 103.87 -82.33
N PRO A 883 -5.94 104.65 -81.89
CA PRO A 883 -7.02 105.11 -82.77
C PRO A 883 -6.55 106.35 -83.54
N SER A 884 -6.61 106.31 -84.88
CA SER A 884 -6.38 107.50 -85.73
C SER A 884 -7.72 108.12 -86.13
N ASP A 885 -7.78 109.46 -86.15
CA ASP A 885 -9.05 110.20 -86.25
C ASP A 885 -9.52 110.43 -87.71
N LYS A 886 -10.78 110.88 -87.83
CA LYS A 886 -11.64 110.85 -89.03
C LYS A 886 -11.07 111.54 -90.28
N SER A 887 -11.48 111.01 -91.44
CA SER A 887 -12.11 111.86 -92.47
C SER A 887 -13.14 111.09 -93.31
N ASN A 888 -14.24 111.78 -93.66
CA ASN A 888 -15.24 111.47 -94.69
C ASN A 888 -15.91 110.08 -94.73
N THR A 889 -16.96 109.99 -93.89
CA THR A 889 -18.28 109.41 -94.21
C THR A 889 -18.67 109.29 -95.69
N TYR A 890 -19.40 108.22 -96.04
CA TYR A 890 -20.61 108.33 -96.89
C TYR A 890 -21.64 107.22 -96.62
N LEU A 891 -22.83 107.35 -97.23
CA LEU A 891 -24.12 106.79 -96.80
C LEU A 891 -24.37 105.30 -97.14
N SER A 892 -24.67 104.54 -96.08
CA SER A 892 -25.87 103.69 -95.90
C SER A 892 -26.46 102.81 -97.03
N LYS A 893 -26.72 101.54 -96.64
CA LYS A 893 -28.04 100.83 -96.64
C LYS A 893 -28.28 99.67 -97.63
N LYS A 894 -28.56 98.50 -97.02
CA LYS A 894 -29.30 97.30 -97.50
C LYS A 894 -28.69 96.31 -98.51
N LEU A 895 -28.48 95.09 -97.99
CA LEU A 895 -28.79 93.73 -98.49
C LEU A 895 -29.72 93.59 -99.72
N PRO A 896 -29.73 92.42 -100.40
CA PRO A 896 -28.68 91.37 -100.52
C PRO A 896 -28.59 90.72 -101.93
N SER A 897 -27.77 89.66 -102.06
CA SER A 897 -27.81 88.61 -103.13
C SER A 897 -27.43 89.04 -104.57
N SER A 898 -26.97 88.16 -105.47
CA SER A 898 -26.24 86.87 -105.37
C SER A 898 -25.75 86.46 -106.78
N SER A 899 -24.77 85.54 -106.87
CA SER A 899 -24.35 84.81 -108.10
C SER A 899 -23.66 85.67 -109.20
N THR A 900 -22.82 85.15 -110.12
CA THR A 900 -22.37 83.77 -110.41
C THR A 900 -20.96 83.76 -111.05
N SER A 901 -20.18 82.67 -110.87
CA SER A 901 -19.30 81.95 -111.84
C SER A 901 -18.53 82.68 -112.97
N VAL A 902 -17.32 82.32 -113.44
CA VAL A 902 -16.36 81.17 -113.30
C VAL A 902 -14.96 81.68 -113.80
N ILE A 903 -13.82 80.99 -113.98
CA ILE A 903 -13.42 79.63 -114.45
C ILE A 903 -12.13 79.13 -113.72
N SER A 904 -11.81 77.85 -113.96
CA SER A 904 -10.62 77.00 -113.66
C SER A 904 -9.20 77.65 -113.61
N SER A 905 -8.15 76.99 -113.12
CA SER A 905 -7.91 75.52 -113.16
C SER A 905 -6.99 74.90 -112.09
N ASP A 906 -7.45 73.73 -111.61
CA ASP A 906 -6.70 72.50 -111.29
C ASP A 906 -5.61 72.45 -110.18
N SER A 907 -5.41 71.31 -109.48
CA SER A 907 -6.03 69.96 -109.61
C SER A 907 -6.13 69.16 -108.29
N SER A 908 -7.20 68.36 -108.20
CA SER A 908 -7.32 67.06 -107.51
C SER A 908 -6.90 66.84 -106.04
N LEU A 909 -7.90 66.85 -105.16
CA LEU A 909 -8.14 65.83 -104.10
C LEU A 909 -8.86 64.60 -104.76
N PRO A 910 -9.40 63.53 -104.08
CA PRO A 910 -9.63 63.24 -102.65
C PRO A 910 -9.09 61.83 -102.25
N GLN A 911 -9.58 60.98 -101.31
CA GLN A 911 -10.92 60.78 -100.70
C GLN A 911 -10.91 59.94 -99.40
N THR A 912 -12.04 59.97 -98.69
CA THR A 912 -12.37 59.23 -97.45
C THR A 912 -12.69 57.74 -97.67
N GLY A 913 -12.41 56.89 -96.68
CA GLY A 913 -12.85 55.48 -96.65
C GLY A 913 -13.30 55.02 -95.25
N SER A 914 -14.14 53.98 -95.19
CA SER A 914 -14.73 53.42 -93.96
C SER A 914 -14.74 51.89 -94.01
N SER A 915 -14.35 51.22 -92.92
CA SER A 915 -14.78 49.82 -92.67
C SER A 915 -14.58 49.33 -91.22
N LYS A 916 -15.67 48.77 -90.68
CA LYS A 916 -15.81 47.61 -89.77
C LYS A 916 -14.56 46.92 -89.18
N SER A 917 -14.68 46.61 -87.89
CA SER A 917 -14.53 45.28 -87.23
C SER A 917 -13.30 44.39 -87.52
N GLY A 918 -12.59 44.04 -86.44
CA GLY A 918 -11.68 42.88 -86.38
C GLY A 918 -11.66 42.26 -84.98
N TYR A 919 -11.99 40.97 -84.87
CA TYR A 919 -11.73 40.14 -83.68
C TYR A 919 -10.23 39.81 -83.61
N LEU A 920 -9.68 39.64 -82.41
CA LEU A 920 -8.55 38.72 -82.18
C LEU A 920 -8.41 38.32 -80.70
N THR A 921 -9.20 37.33 -80.29
CA THR A 921 -8.84 36.45 -79.17
C THR A 921 -7.78 35.46 -79.63
N ILE A 922 -6.77 35.20 -78.79
CA ILE A 922 -5.90 34.01 -78.88
C ILE A 922 -5.87 33.35 -77.49
N ILE A 923 -5.89 32.02 -77.46
CA ILE A 923 -5.99 31.19 -76.26
C ILE A 923 -4.83 30.19 -76.21
N GLY A 924 -4.27 29.99 -75.02
CA GLY A 924 -3.34 28.94 -74.59
C GLY A 924 -3.33 28.98 -73.04
N LEU A 925 -3.78 28.02 -72.22
CA LEU A 925 -3.81 26.55 -72.32
C LEU A 925 -2.39 25.97 -72.52
N VAL A 926 -1.85 25.08 -71.66
CA VAL A 926 -2.46 24.21 -70.62
C VAL A 926 -1.47 23.91 -69.45
N LEU A 927 -2.03 23.52 -68.28
CA LEU A 927 -1.55 22.57 -67.23
C LEU A 927 -1.12 23.17 -65.87
N ALA A 928 -1.18 22.47 -64.72
CA ALA A 928 -2.24 21.61 -64.10
C ALA A 928 -1.73 20.97 -62.78
N ALA A 929 -2.27 21.38 -61.63
CA ALA A 929 -2.29 20.66 -60.34
C ALA A 929 -3.45 21.25 -59.51
N PHE A 930 -4.45 20.47 -59.08
CA PHE A 930 -4.52 19.77 -57.78
C PHE A 930 -4.25 20.69 -56.55
N ALA A 931 -5.16 20.85 -55.57
CA ALA A 931 -6.39 20.09 -55.29
C ALA A 931 -7.56 20.92 -54.70
N PHE A 932 -8.77 20.36 -54.86
CA PHE A 932 -10.02 20.66 -54.13
C PHE A 932 -10.11 19.64 -52.95
N ALA A 933 -10.91 19.76 -51.88
CA ALA A 933 -12.08 20.62 -51.64
C ALA A 933 -12.46 20.74 -50.14
N ILE A 934 -13.08 21.87 -49.79
CA ILE A 934 -14.36 22.00 -49.05
C ILE A 934 -14.57 21.19 -47.74
N TYR A 935 -14.56 21.96 -46.66
CA TYR A 935 -15.28 21.79 -45.38
C TYR A 935 -16.79 21.51 -45.53
N TYR A 936 -17.31 20.38 -44.99
CA TYR A 936 -18.59 20.32 -44.24
C TYR A 936 -18.83 18.98 -43.50
N ARG A 937 -19.26 19.05 -42.22
CA ARG A 937 -19.98 18.08 -41.33
C ARG A 937 -20.07 16.58 -41.76
N ARG A 938 -19.97 15.58 -40.85
CA ARG A 938 -20.87 15.41 -39.67
C ARG A 938 -20.53 14.18 -38.77
N LYS A 939 -20.37 14.41 -37.45
CA LYS A 939 -20.77 13.58 -36.27
C LYS A 939 -21.15 12.08 -36.46
N LYS A 940 -20.31 11.13 -36.00
CA LYS A 940 -20.59 10.13 -34.90
C LYS A 940 -19.55 8.99 -34.77
N VAL A 941 -19.20 8.65 -33.53
CA VAL A 941 -18.87 7.30 -32.97
C VAL A 941 -17.80 6.46 -33.70
N SER A 942 -16.61 6.37 -33.11
CA SER A 942 -16.36 5.32 -32.10
C SER A 942 -16.23 6.01 -30.74
#